data_AF-A0A7R9G3C7-F1
#
_entry.id   AF-A0A7R9G3C7-F1
#
_cell.length_a   1.000
_cell.length_b   1.000
_cell.length_c   1.000
_cell.angle_alpha   90.00
_cell.angle_beta   90.00
_cell.angle_gamma   90.00
#
_symmetry.space_group_name_H-M   'P 1'
#
loop_
_entity.id
_entity.type
_entity.pdbx_description
1 polymer ?
#
loop_
_entity_poly.entity_id
_entity_poly.type
_entity_poly.pdbx_seq_one_letter_code
_entity_poly.pdbx_strand_id
1 'polypeptide(L)'
;MFITVCYVAPLAGAVLADGVLGRFRTIFYFCCVYAAGNLLLCSAASPPVNFSPVPMTMFGLTLIGIGTGGIKPCVAAFGGDQFHLPRQEDLLKQFFSVFYFAICFGGLLGMFVIPALRRTVTCFNEDSCYALGFGFSAGLMFLALFFFLGGKPLYRIKEPREDVMAEFIKCASFAIWRKICSKKDPKKHWLDYASGHYRSKLISDMKTVFAILFMYLPLPFFWALFDQQGSRWTFQASRMDSNLLGMWLMPDQIQVVNPAMVLILIPLFDKGLYPLLRRHRQLMSSPLHKMVLGGIMAGLSFVAAGLLEIKLEETYPVLPRYGEAQLNIINTLPCDVDVVNPFNKLQNVISADNYVFRAVSAKNYTSNEIFVFVPKNCDNLKLRVPGARLNVLTSELQVISVIISSTNDKLELSTAEPDELEKSLSGKPKLRVLLLQSSPSNKDITVNLHGGVLSSHTFHAPNKKLSSSVYWELDPGRYNYSLSFSKSILNTYQGEMYAELGAVYSLVIQEIDYSVEFSKLYEMTPPNTIHMVWLLPQYALISVSEVMFVIAGLQFSFTQVRSAFRQVVTFMQGNLMLDTNKAPKKKIYIYICVCVCVCVCVCVRYFYLYVGNKKSLVTVQIKDGALSSTERNL
;
A
#
# COMPACT_ATOMS: atom_id res chain seq x y z
N MET A 1 0.78 3.27 12.69
CA MET A 1 0.07 3.47 13.98
C MET A 1 -1.38 3.00 13.91
N PHE A 2 -2.25 3.58 13.08
CA PHE A 2 -3.66 3.17 12.95
C PHE A 2 -3.83 1.65 12.77
N ILE A 3 -3.17 1.09 11.76
CA ILE A 3 -3.19 -0.34 11.44
C ILE A 3 -2.77 -1.18 12.66
N THR A 4 -1.69 -0.79 13.33
CA THR A 4 -1.20 -1.45 14.55
C THR A 4 -2.27 -1.52 15.64
N VAL A 5 -3.00 -0.40 15.88
CA VAL A 5 -4.08 -0.36 16.86
C VAL A 5 -5.23 -1.29 16.47
N CYS A 6 -5.63 -1.30 15.19
CA CYS A 6 -6.69 -2.19 14.67
C CYS A 6 -6.41 -3.68 14.89
N TYR A 7 -5.13 -4.07 14.98
CA TYR A 7 -4.70 -5.47 15.12
C TYR A 7 -4.31 -5.86 16.55
N VAL A 8 -3.95 -4.91 17.41
CA VAL A 8 -3.68 -5.15 18.84
C VAL A 8 -4.96 -5.05 19.68
N ALA A 9 -5.84 -4.09 19.38
CA ALA A 9 -7.09 -3.87 20.11
C ALA A 9 -8.05 -5.09 20.17
N PRO A 10 -8.10 -6.01 19.18
CA PRO A 10 -8.89 -7.24 19.33
C PRO A 10 -8.47 -8.11 20.51
N LEU A 11 -7.19 -8.13 20.89
CA LEU A 11 -6.75 -8.88 22.08
C LEU A 11 -7.41 -8.32 23.35
N ALA A 12 -7.40 -6.99 23.49
CA ALA A 12 -8.07 -6.31 24.59
C ALA A 12 -9.59 -6.54 24.53
N GLY A 13 -10.20 -6.46 23.34
CA GLY A 13 -11.62 -6.74 23.13
C GLY A 13 -12.03 -8.15 23.55
N ALA A 14 -11.24 -9.16 23.18
CA ALA A 14 -11.50 -10.56 23.55
C ALA A 14 -11.39 -10.78 25.07
N VAL A 15 -10.35 -10.23 25.71
CA VAL A 15 -10.18 -10.31 27.18
C VAL A 15 -11.33 -9.63 27.92
N LEU A 16 -11.76 -8.45 27.47
CA LEU A 16 -12.89 -7.73 28.06
C LEU A 16 -14.21 -8.47 27.87
N ALA A 17 -14.43 -9.08 26.70
CA ALA A 17 -15.64 -9.82 26.37
C ALA A 17 -15.78 -11.12 27.16
N ASP A 18 -14.69 -11.88 27.30
CA ASP A 18 -14.72 -13.16 28.01
C ASP A 18 -14.66 -12.96 29.52
N GLY A 19 -13.90 -11.99 30.03
CA GLY A 19 -13.64 -11.82 31.46
C GLY A 19 -14.70 -11.03 32.23
N VAL A 20 -15.10 -9.84 31.76
CA VAL A 20 -15.83 -8.86 32.59
C VAL A 20 -17.18 -8.46 32.00
N LEU A 21 -17.21 -8.04 30.73
CA LEU A 21 -18.37 -7.34 30.17
C LEU A 21 -19.38 -8.28 29.50
N GLY A 22 -18.95 -9.46 29.05
CA GLY A 22 -19.73 -10.30 28.15
C GLY A 22 -19.71 -9.78 26.71
N ARG A 23 -19.95 -10.69 25.75
CA ARG A 23 -19.81 -10.41 24.31
C ARG A 23 -20.74 -9.30 23.81
N PHE A 24 -22.01 -9.32 24.21
CA PHE A 24 -23.00 -8.33 23.76
C PHE A 24 -22.66 -6.90 24.18
N ARG A 25 -22.34 -6.69 25.47
CA ARG A 25 -21.98 -5.36 26.00
C ARG A 25 -20.68 -4.86 25.41
N THR A 26 -19.71 -5.75 25.21
CA THR A 26 -18.42 -5.42 24.58
C THR A 26 -18.62 -4.90 23.15
N ILE A 27 -19.42 -5.60 22.33
CA ILE A 27 -19.76 -5.15 20.97
C ILE A 27 -20.42 -3.76 21.04
N PHE A 28 -21.41 -3.57 21.91
CA PHE A 28 -22.12 -2.30 22.05
C PHE A 28 -21.16 -1.12 22.38
N TYR A 29 -20.34 -1.25 23.43
CA TYR A 29 -19.42 -0.18 23.82
C TYR A 29 -18.39 0.14 22.73
N PHE A 30 -17.80 -0.87 22.10
CA PHE A 30 -16.83 -0.62 21.02
C PHE A 30 -17.50 -0.07 19.75
N CYS A 31 -18.75 -0.42 19.44
CA CYS A 31 -19.52 0.23 18.37
C CYS A 31 -19.76 1.72 18.65
N CYS A 32 -20.07 2.10 19.90
CA CYS A 32 -20.20 3.50 20.29
C CYS A 32 -18.87 4.26 20.14
N VAL A 33 -17.75 3.66 20.57
CA VAL A 33 -16.40 4.23 20.38
C VAL A 33 -16.07 4.39 18.89
N TYR A 34 -16.44 3.40 18.06
CA TYR A 34 -16.24 3.47 16.61
C TYR A 34 -17.09 4.59 15.98
N ALA A 35 -18.37 4.70 16.33
CA ALA A 35 -19.24 5.78 15.85
C ALA A 35 -18.70 7.16 16.23
N ALA A 36 -18.24 7.34 17.48
CA ALA A 36 -17.62 8.57 17.95
C ALA A 36 -16.34 8.92 17.16
N GLY A 37 -15.50 7.92 16.84
CA GLY A 37 -14.30 8.12 16.03
C GLY A 37 -14.60 8.58 14.60
N ASN A 38 -15.62 8.02 13.94
CA ASN A 38 -16.03 8.45 12.59
C ASN A 38 -16.64 9.86 12.60
N LEU A 39 -17.45 10.19 13.61
CA LEU A 39 -17.98 11.55 13.78
C LEU A 39 -16.85 12.56 13.96
N LEU A 40 -15.85 12.22 14.79
CA LEU A 40 -14.71 13.09 15.01
C LEU A 40 -13.91 13.33 13.71
N LEU A 41 -13.71 12.30 12.88
CA LEU A 41 -13.09 12.47 11.56
C LEU A 41 -13.92 13.34 10.62
N CYS A 42 -15.25 13.16 10.62
CA CYS A 42 -16.14 14.00 9.83
C CYS A 42 -16.06 15.47 10.26
N SER A 43 -16.02 15.74 11.57
CA SER A 43 -15.86 17.09 12.11
C SER A 43 -14.48 17.67 11.82
N ALA A 44 -13.41 16.86 11.88
CA ALA A 44 -12.05 17.31 11.56
C ALA A 44 -11.89 17.71 10.08
N ALA A 45 -12.69 17.12 9.20
CA ALA A 45 -12.71 17.42 7.77
C ALA A 45 -13.62 18.62 7.39
N SER A 46 -14.29 19.26 8.36
CA SER A 46 -15.17 20.41 8.13
C SER A 46 -14.52 21.73 8.63
N PRO A 47 -14.49 22.81 7.83
CA PRO A 47 -13.91 24.10 8.27
C PRO A 47 -14.86 24.93 9.17
N PRO A 48 -14.36 25.82 10.06
CA PRO A 48 -13.15 25.73 10.88
C PRO A 48 -13.55 25.44 12.34
N VAL A 49 -13.31 24.22 12.82
CA VAL A 49 -13.25 23.97 14.27
C VAL A 49 -11.97 24.63 14.80
N ASN A 50 -12.05 25.37 15.91
CA ASN A 50 -10.93 26.11 16.55
C ASN A 50 -9.71 25.25 16.96
N PHE A 51 -9.70 23.96 16.65
CA PHE A 51 -8.63 23.03 16.99
C PHE A 51 -7.81 22.66 15.75
N SER A 52 -6.51 22.38 15.97
CA SER A 52 -5.65 21.88 14.89
C SER A 52 -6.23 20.56 14.31
N PRO A 53 -6.39 20.44 12.98
CA PRO A 53 -7.02 19.28 12.36
C PRO A 53 -6.18 18.00 12.48
N VAL A 54 -4.86 18.12 12.58
CA VAL A 54 -3.92 16.99 12.67
C VAL A 54 -4.13 16.16 13.95
N PRO A 55 -4.07 16.72 15.18
CA PRO A 55 -4.29 15.95 16.40
C PRO A 55 -5.71 15.38 16.49
N MET A 56 -6.72 16.10 15.99
CA MET A 56 -8.10 15.64 15.95
C MET A 56 -8.25 14.41 15.04
N THR A 57 -7.60 14.43 13.87
CA THR A 57 -7.56 13.30 12.95
C THR A 57 -6.83 12.10 13.56
N MET A 58 -5.69 12.31 14.23
CA MET A 58 -4.93 11.25 14.89
C MET A 58 -5.73 10.60 16.03
N PHE A 59 -6.45 11.40 16.81
CA PHE A 59 -7.33 10.89 17.85
C PHE A 59 -8.53 10.11 17.28
N GLY A 60 -9.15 10.62 16.22
CA GLY A 60 -10.26 9.95 15.51
C GLY A 60 -9.85 8.60 14.95
N LEU A 61 -8.71 8.53 14.26
CA LEU A 61 -8.14 7.28 13.77
C LEU A 61 -7.86 6.29 14.91
N THR A 62 -7.36 6.77 16.04
CA THR A 62 -7.09 5.91 17.20
C THR A 62 -8.39 5.31 17.78
N LEU A 63 -9.44 6.12 17.92
CA LEU A 63 -10.76 5.65 18.37
C LEU A 63 -11.36 4.63 17.39
N ILE A 64 -11.26 4.87 16.08
CA ILE A 64 -11.67 3.90 15.06
C ILE A 64 -10.87 2.61 15.17
N GLY A 65 -9.56 2.69 15.38
CA GLY A 65 -8.70 1.52 15.56
C GLY A 65 -9.10 0.68 16.78
N ILE A 66 -9.40 1.34 17.90
CA ILE A 66 -9.87 0.68 19.13
C ILE A 66 -11.25 0.06 18.92
N GLY A 67 -12.19 0.81 18.33
CA GLY A 67 -13.55 0.35 18.05
C GLY A 67 -13.58 -0.85 17.11
N THR A 68 -12.98 -0.73 15.92
CA THR A 68 -12.88 -1.82 14.94
C THR A 68 -12.19 -3.05 15.52
N GLY A 69 -11.07 -2.86 16.24
CA GLY A 69 -10.34 -3.94 16.85
C GLY A 69 -11.16 -4.68 17.90
N GLY A 70 -11.82 -3.96 18.81
CA GLY A 70 -12.62 -4.56 19.89
C GLY A 70 -13.85 -5.34 19.40
N ILE A 71 -14.46 -4.92 18.29
CA ILE A 71 -15.64 -5.57 17.69
C ILE A 71 -15.29 -6.89 16.99
N LYS A 72 -14.17 -6.92 16.24
CA LYS A 72 -13.76 -8.03 15.37
C LYS A 72 -13.84 -9.44 15.99
N PRO A 73 -13.26 -9.71 17.18
CA PRO A 73 -13.25 -11.07 17.74
C PRO A 73 -14.62 -11.44 18.33
N CYS A 74 -15.41 -10.45 18.73
CA CYS A 74 -16.66 -10.64 19.45
C CYS A 74 -17.83 -10.94 18.52
N VAL A 75 -17.93 -10.27 17.36
CA VAL A 75 -19.10 -10.38 16.47
C VAL A 75 -19.24 -11.78 15.87
N ALA A 76 -18.16 -12.33 15.32
CA ALA A 76 -18.19 -13.67 14.73
C ALA A 76 -18.50 -14.75 15.78
N ALA A 77 -17.93 -14.60 17.00
CA ALA A 77 -18.19 -15.51 18.11
C ALA A 77 -19.63 -15.39 18.64
N PHE A 78 -20.16 -14.17 18.74
CA PHE A 78 -21.54 -13.92 19.18
C PHE A 78 -22.57 -14.42 18.17
N GLY A 79 -22.31 -14.26 16.86
CA GLY A 79 -23.15 -14.83 15.81
C GLY A 79 -23.16 -16.36 15.82
N GLY A 80 -21.98 -16.99 16.00
CA GLY A 80 -21.89 -18.45 16.12
C GLY A 80 -22.57 -19.02 17.38
N ASP A 81 -22.63 -18.25 18.46
CA ASP A 81 -23.31 -18.65 19.71
C ASP A 81 -24.83 -18.78 19.60
N GLN A 82 -25.43 -18.23 18.54
CA GLN A 82 -26.87 -18.29 18.33
C GLN A 82 -27.35 -19.70 17.93
N PHE A 83 -26.46 -20.53 17.40
CA PHE A 83 -26.78 -21.88 16.93
C PHE A 83 -26.62 -22.94 18.03
N HIS A 84 -27.51 -23.92 18.05
CA HIS A 84 -27.45 -25.07 18.97
C HIS A 84 -26.58 -26.19 18.40
N LEU A 85 -25.35 -26.33 18.90
CA LEU A 85 -24.49 -27.47 18.59
C LEU A 85 -24.82 -28.69 19.49
N PRO A 86 -24.77 -29.93 18.96
CA PRO A 86 -24.37 -30.31 17.60
C PRO A 86 -25.50 -30.27 16.54
N ARG A 87 -26.77 -30.04 16.91
CA ARG A 87 -27.93 -30.19 16.02
C ARG A 87 -27.96 -29.27 14.80
N GLN A 88 -27.32 -28.10 14.85
CA GLN A 88 -27.34 -27.07 13.80
C GLN A 88 -25.95 -26.78 13.19
N GLU A 89 -25.08 -27.79 13.09
CA GLU A 89 -23.72 -27.58 12.59
C GLU A 89 -23.67 -27.09 11.13
N ASP A 90 -24.56 -27.57 10.25
CA ASP A 90 -24.56 -27.19 8.84
C ASP A 90 -25.07 -25.75 8.61
N LEU A 91 -26.06 -25.33 9.39
CA LEU A 91 -26.53 -23.93 9.41
C LEU A 91 -25.42 -22.98 9.88
N LEU A 92 -24.62 -23.39 10.85
CA LEU A 92 -23.47 -22.62 11.33
C LEU A 92 -22.39 -22.45 10.24
N LYS A 93 -22.11 -23.50 9.45
CA LYS A 93 -21.18 -23.41 8.30
C LYS A 93 -21.69 -22.42 7.25
N GLN A 94 -22.98 -22.48 6.93
CA GLN A 94 -23.61 -21.55 5.99
C GLN A 94 -23.56 -20.11 6.49
N PHE A 95 -23.80 -19.87 7.79
CA PHE A 95 -23.68 -18.56 8.42
C PHE A 95 -22.29 -17.95 8.22
N PHE A 96 -21.22 -18.70 8.51
CA PHE A 96 -19.85 -18.20 8.34
C PHE A 96 -19.50 -17.92 6.87
N SER A 97 -20.03 -18.70 5.93
CA SER A 97 -19.85 -18.45 4.49
C SER A 97 -20.54 -17.15 4.06
N VAL A 98 -21.78 -16.91 4.47
CA VAL A 98 -22.52 -15.68 4.16
C VAL A 98 -21.87 -14.46 4.83
N PHE A 99 -21.42 -14.62 6.07
CA PHE A 99 -20.70 -13.59 6.82
C PHE A 99 -19.42 -13.16 6.09
N TYR A 100 -18.61 -14.11 5.62
CA TYR A 100 -17.39 -13.81 4.86
C TYR A 100 -17.72 -13.15 3.51
N PHE A 101 -18.72 -13.64 2.80
CA PHE A 101 -19.21 -13.02 1.56
C PHE A 101 -19.60 -11.55 1.78
N ALA A 102 -20.35 -11.26 2.86
CA ALA A 102 -20.77 -9.91 3.21
C ALA A 102 -19.59 -8.97 3.52
N ILE A 103 -18.53 -9.47 4.18
CA ILE A 103 -17.29 -8.71 4.42
C ILE A 103 -16.63 -8.33 3.10
N CYS A 104 -16.43 -9.30 2.21
CA CYS A 104 -15.78 -9.05 0.92
C CYS A 104 -16.62 -8.11 0.04
N PHE A 105 -17.94 -8.32 0.00
CA PHE A 105 -18.85 -7.47 -0.77
C PHE A 105 -18.92 -6.04 -0.21
N GLY A 106 -18.99 -5.88 1.11
CA GLY A 106 -18.95 -4.57 1.76
C GLY A 106 -17.63 -3.84 1.53
N GLY A 107 -16.50 -4.56 1.56
CA GLY A 107 -15.19 -4.01 1.21
C GLY A 107 -15.12 -3.54 -0.24
N LEU A 108 -15.64 -4.34 -1.17
CA LEU A 108 -15.74 -3.98 -2.60
C LEU A 108 -16.57 -2.72 -2.81
N LEU A 109 -17.77 -2.67 -2.24
CA LEU A 109 -18.64 -1.49 -2.33
C LEU A 109 -17.99 -0.25 -1.70
N GLY A 110 -17.33 -0.40 -0.54
CA GLY A 110 -16.63 0.71 0.11
C GLY A 110 -15.53 1.32 -0.76
N MET A 111 -14.76 0.49 -1.48
CA MET A 111 -13.71 0.95 -2.38
C MET A 111 -14.24 1.70 -3.62
N PHE A 112 -15.48 1.45 -4.05
CA PHE A 112 -16.10 2.19 -5.17
C PHE A 112 -16.89 3.42 -4.68
N VAL A 113 -17.75 3.23 -3.69
CA VAL A 113 -18.71 4.23 -3.23
C VAL A 113 -18.02 5.40 -2.53
N ILE A 114 -17.05 5.14 -1.64
CA ILE A 114 -16.39 6.22 -0.88
C ILE A 114 -15.59 7.17 -1.79
N PRO A 115 -14.75 6.69 -2.73
CA PRO A 115 -14.06 7.58 -3.66
C PRO A 115 -14.99 8.29 -4.64
N ALA A 116 -16.07 7.61 -5.09
CA ALA A 116 -17.08 8.23 -5.95
C ALA A 116 -17.75 9.41 -5.23
N LEU A 117 -18.26 9.20 -4.02
CA LEU A 117 -18.88 10.25 -3.19
C LEU A 117 -17.92 11.42 -2.95
N ARG A 118 -16.64 11.15 -2.70
CA ARG A 118 -15.63 12.18 -2.46
C ARG A 118 -15.37 13.06 -3.70
N ARG A 119 -15.39 12.51 -4.91
CA ARG A 119 -15.06 13.24 -6.15
C ARG A 119 -16.26 13.92 -6.80
N THR A 120 -17.46 13.35 -6.69
CA THR A 120 -18.65 13.88 -7.39
C THR A 120 -19.28 15.08 -6.71
N VAL A 121 -19.05 15.26 -5.41
CA VAL A 121 -19.64 16.35 -4.62
C VAL A 121 -18.54 17.31 -4.18
N THR A 122 -18.63 18.56 -4.62
CA THR A 122 -17.80 19.64 -4.10
C THR A 122 -18.34 20.10 -2.76
N CYS A 123 -17.48 20.22 -1.76
CA CYS A 123 -17.85 20.71 -0.44
C CYS A 123 -16.91 21.84 -0.04
N PHE A 124 -17.43 22.86 0.62
CA PHE A 124 -16.63 23.92 1.25
C PHE A 124 -15.64 24.63 0.31
N ASN A 125 -16.00 24.78 -0.97
CA ASN A 125 -15.15 25.36 -2.03
C ASN A 125 -13.84 24.59 -2.31
N GLU A 126 -13.76 23.32 -1.92
CA GLU A 126 -12.69 22.40 -2.34
C GLU A 126 -13.25 21.34 -3.30
N ASP A 127 -12.42 20.94 -4.27
CA ASP A 127 -12.77 19.97 -5.33
C ASP A 127 -12.99 18.54 -4.82
N SER A 128 -12.71 18.26 -3.53
CA SER A 128 -12.92 16.92 -2.96
C SER A 128 -13.48 16.93 -1.54
N CYS A 129 -14.65 16.31 -1.35
CA CYS A 129 -15.36 16.33 -0.07
C CYS A 129 -15.00 15.13 0.82
N TYR A 130 -13.99 15.28 1.67
CA TYR A 130 -13.62 14.23 2.64
C TYR A 130 -14.65 14.04 3.76
N ALA A 131 -15.31 15.12 4.18
CA ALA A 131 -16.33 15.07 5.23
C ALA A 131 -17.48 14.12 4.86
N LEU A 132 -17.92 14.12 3.59
CA LEU A 132 -19.01 13.24 3.13
C LEU A 132 -18.63 11.75 3.21
N GLY A 133 -17.39 11.39 2.88
CA GLY A 133 -16.92 10.00 2.97
C GLY A 133 -16.90 9.47 4.40
N PHE A 134 -16.39 10.27 5.34
CA PHE A 134 -16.38 9.90 6.77
C PHE A 134 -17.78 9.95 7.38
N GLY A 135 -18.61 10.92 7.00
CA GLY A 135 -19.99 11.04 7.43
C GLY A 135 -20.86 9.87 6.97
N PHE A 136 -20.70 9.42 5.72
CA PHE A 136 -21.37 8.22 5.20
C PHE A 136 -21.00 6.97 6.01
N SER A 137 -19.71 6.80 6.33
CA SER A 137 -19.23 5.70 7.18
C SER A 137 -19.81 5.78 8.61
N ALA A 138 -19.92 6.98 9.18
CA ALA A 138 -20.56 7.20 10.47
C ALA A 138 -22.05 6.81 10.43
N GLY A 139 -22.78 7.22 9.37
CA GLY A 139 -24.19 6.88 9.17
C GLY A 139 -24.43 5.37 9.08
N LEU A 140 -23.59 4.64 8.33
CA LEU A 140 -23.66 3.18 8.26
C LEU A 140 -23.39 2.52 9.62
N MET A 141 -22.48 3.07 10.42
CA MET A 141 -22.21 2.55 11.78
C MET A 141 -23.41 2.77 12.72
N PHE A 142 -24.07 3.93 12.66
CA PHE A 142 -25.30 4.17 13.43
C PHE A 142 -26.43 3.25 13.00
N LEU A 143 -26.59 3.02 11.71
CA LEU A 143 -27.58 2.08 11.19
C LEU A 143 -27.30 0.65 11.69
N ALA A 144 -26.04 0.22 11.67
CA ALA A 144 -25.65 -1.08 12.21
C ALA A 144 -25.93 -1.21 13.71
N LEU A 145 -25.63 -0.16 14.49
CA LEU A 145 -25.92 -0.11 15.92
C LEU A 145 -27.43 -0.18 16.20
N PHE A 146 -28.24 0.52 15.40
CA PHE A 146 -29.69 0.49 15.49
C PHE A 146 -30.25 -0.93 15.28
N PHE A 147 -29.83 -1.62 14.22
CA PHE A 147 -30.23 -3.02 13.99
C PHE A 147 -29.74 -3.97 15.07
N PHE A 148 -28.50 -3.79 15.55
CA PHE A 148 -27.94 -4.63 16.62
C PHE A 148 -28.72 -4.48 17.94
N LEU A 149 -29.10 -3.26 18.32
CA LEU A 149 -29.91 -3.03 19.51
C LEU A 149 -31.35 -3.50 19.34
N GLY A 150 -31.94 -3.29 18.16
CA GLY A 150 -33.28 -3.79 17.82
C GLY A 150 -33.39 -5.31 17.88
N GLY A 151 -32.30 -6.03 17.59
CA GLY A 151 -32.22 -7.48 17.70
C GLY A 151 -32.01 -8.03 19.11
N LYS A 152 -31.74 -7.19 20.12
CA LYS A 152 -31.49 -7.61 21.51
C LYS A 152 -32.48 -8.64 22.09
N PRO A 153 -33.81 -8.51 21.93
CA PRO A 153 -34.75 -9.49 22.50
C PRO A 153 -34.68 -10.88 21.83
N LEU A 154 -34.11 -10.96 20.62
CA LEU A 154 -33.97 -12.20 19.85
C LEU A 154 -32.65 -12.92 20.15
N TYR A 155 -31.70 -12.25 20.78
CA TYR A 155 -30.36 -12.80 20.97
C TYR A 155 -30.26 -13.72 22.17
N ARG A 156 -29.59 -14.84 21.96
CA ARG A 156 -29.11 -15.70 23.03
C ARG A 156 -27.80 -15.14 23.58
N ILE A 157 -27.88 -14.54 24.77
CA ILE A 157 -26.72 -13.97 25.46
C ILE A 157 -26.20 -14.99 26.46
N LYS A 158 -24.96 -15.47 26.26
CA LYS A 158 -24.25 -16.33 27.21
C LYS A 158 -23.57 -15.48 28.28
N GLU A 159 -23.59 -15.97 29.51
CA GLU A 159 -22.83 -15.37 30.62
C GLU A 159 -21.32 -15.49 30.39
N PRO A 160 -20.52 -14.52 30.88
CA PRO A 160 -19.06 -14.58 30.79
C PRO A 160 -18.53 -15.84 31.48
N ARG A 161 -17.57 -16.53 30.84
CA ARG A 161 -16.86 -17.66 31.45
C ARG A 161 -15.72 -17.11 32.31
N GLU A 162 -15.31 -17.82 33.35
CA GLU A 162 -14.11 -17.47 34.14
C GLU A 162 -12.93 -17.11 33.22
N ASP A 163 -12.08 -16.16 33.65
CA ASP A 163 -11.02 -15.54 32.84
C ASP A 163 -9.91 -16.54 32.47
N VAL A 164 -10.20 -17.35 31.45
CA VAL A 164 -9.32 -18.42 30.93
C VAL A 164 -7.97 -17.84 30.50
N MET A 165 -7.94 -16.60 30.04
CA MET A 165 -6.72 -15.94 29.56
C MET A 165 -5.83 -15.48 30.73
N ALA A 166 -6.42 -14.89 31.77
CA ALA A 166 -5.66 -14.58 32.98
C ALA A 166 -5.13 -15.85 33.66
N GLU A 167 -5.93 -16.92 33.70
CA GLU A 167 -5.49 -18.22 34.26
C GLU A 167 -4.36 -18.83 33.42
N PHE A 168 -4.42 -18.73 32.08
CA PHE A 168 -3.37 -19.17 31.16
C PHE A 168 -2.04 -18.43 31.40
N ILE A 169 -2.08 -17.10 31.53
CA ILE A 169 -0.88 -16.27 31.76
C ILE A 169 -0.28 -16.58 33.14
N LYS A 170 -1.10 -16.67 34.19
CA LYS A 170 -0.66 -17.01 35.55
C LYS A 170 -0.04 -18.40 35.62
N CYS A 171 -0.64 -19.39 34.97
CA CYS A 171 -0.11 -20.75 34.90
C CYS A 171 1.24 -20.78 34.15
N ALA A 172 1.35 -20.09 33.02
CA ALA A 172 2.58 -20.03 32.25
C ALA A 172 3.72 -19.32 33.00
N SER A 173 3.43 -18.17 33.64
CA SER A 173 4.42 -17.45 34.43
C SER A 173 4.86 -18.24 35.66
N PHE A 174 3.93 -18.92 36.35
CA PHE A 174 4.24 -19.83 37.46
C PHE A 174 5.13 -21.00 37.03
N ALA A 175 4.82 -21.64 35.89
CA ALA A 175 5.63 -22.74 35.35
C ALA A 175 7.06 -22.29 35.01
N ILE A 176 7.23 -21.12 34.40
CA ILE A 176 8.54 -20.55 34.07
C ILE A 176 9.32 -20.20 35.34
N TRP A 177 8.68 -19.51 36.29
CA TRP A 177 9.29 -19.15 37.56
C TRP A 177 9.78 -20.38 38.32
N ARG A 178 8.93 -21.41 38.44
CA ARG A 178 9.29 -22.66 39.13
C ARG A 178 10.38 -23.45 38.40
N LYS A 179 10.43 -23.40 37.06
CA LYS A 179 11.53 -23.99 36.27
C LYS A 179 12.86 -23.29 36.52
N ILE A 180 12.84 -21.96 36.70
CA ILE A 180 14.05 -21.18 37.00
C ILE A 180 14.52 -21.44 38.44
N CYS A 181 13.59 -21.53 39.40
CA CYS A 181 13.89 -21.75 40.82
C CYS A 181 14.22 -23.21 41.18
N SER A 182 13.63 -24.20 40.50
CA SER A 182 13.82 -25.62 40.80
C SER A 182 14.72 -26.31 39.76
N LYS A 183 16.00 -26.48 40.11
CA LYS A 183 16.97 -27.27 39.32
C LYS A 183 16.97 -28.77 39.65
N LYS A 184 16.21 -29.22 40.67
CA LYS A 184 16.37 -30.55 41.28
C LYS A 184 15.67 -31.69 40.54
N ASP A 185 14.61 -31.43 39.77
CA ASP A 185 13.87 -32.47 39.02
C ASP A 185 13.49 -32.00 37.60
N PRO A 186 14.26 -32.36 36.56
CA PRO A 186 13.93 -32.00 35.18
C PRO A 186 12.67 -32.73 34.71
N LYS A 187 11.55 -31.99 34.57
CA LYS A 187 10.33 -32.49 33.91
C LYS A 187 10.47 -32.50 32.38
N LYS A 188 9.79 -33.44 31.70
CA LYS A 188 9.82 -33.62 30.24
C LYS A 188 9.36 -32.38 29.45
N HIS A 189 8.37 -31.65 29.96
CA HIS A 189 7.89 -30.40 29.36
C HIS A 189 7.91 -29.28 30.40
N TRP A 190 8.27 -28.06 29.99
CA TRP A 190 8.38 -26.91 30.91
C TRP A 190 7.06 -26.53 31.61
N LEU A 191 5.93 -26.82 30.96
CA LEU A 191 4.61 -26.63 31.56
C LEU A 191 4.29 -27.60 32.71
N ASP A 192 4.98 -28.74 32.79
CA ASP A 192 4.76 -29.73 33.86
C ASP A 192 5.27 -29.24 35.22
N TYR A 193 6.06 -28.16 35.27
CA TYR A 193 6.41 -27.53 36.53
C TYR A 193 5.19 -26.90 37.24
N ALA A 194 4.11 -26.61 36.52
CA ALA A 194 2.84 -26.20 37.11
C ALA A 194 2.02 -27.36 37.71
N SER A 195 2.47 -28.62 37.53
CA SER A 195 1.76 -29.78 38.09
C SER A 195 1.68 -29.70 39.61
N GLY A 196 0.46 -29.82 40.15
CA GLY A 196 0.17 -29.76 41.58
C GLY A 196 -0.55 -28.47 42.03
N HIS A 197 -0.36 -27.34 41.33
CA HIS A 197 -1.06 -26.08 41.65
C HIS A 197 -2.23 -25.81 40.69
N TYR A 198 -2.15 -26.29 39.45
CA TYR A 198 -3.18 -26.12 38.42
C TYR A 198 -3.75 -27.47 37.97
N ARG A 199 -4.99 -27.46 37.48
CA ARG A 199 -5.68 -28.67 36.96
C ARG A 199 -4.88 -29.29 35.81
N SER A 200 -4.68 -30.61 35.84
CA SER A 200 -3.96 -31.35 34.79
C SER A 200 -4.53 -31.14 33.38
N LYS A 201 -5.86 -30.98 33.28
CA LYS A 201 -6.56 -30.66 32.04
C LYS A 201 -6.16 -29.32 31.44
N LEU A 202 -5.99 -28.28 32.28
CA LEU A 202 -5.53 -26.96 31.83
C LEU A 202 -4.11 -27.05 31.27
N ILE A 203 -3.20 -27.73 31.97
CA ILE A 203 -1.81 -27.93 31.53
C ILE A 203 -1.77 -28.69 30.19
N SER A 204 -2.60 -29.71 30.01
CA SER A 204 -2.70 -30.44 28.74
C SER A 204 -3.22 -29.55 27.60
N ASP A 205 -4.29 -28.80 27.84
CA ASP A 205 -4.87 -27.88 26.84
C ASP A 205 -3.84 -26.78 26.46
N MET A 206 -3.11 -26.24 27.44
CA MET A 206 -2.05 -25.26 27.21
C MET A 206 -0.89 -25.81 26.36
N LYS A 207 -0.48 -27.06 26.57
CA LYS A 207 0.53 -27.73 25.72
C LYS A 207 0.07 -27.77 24.25
N THR A 208 -1.19 -28.08 24.02
CA THR A 208 -1.79 -28.06 22.67
C THR A 208 -1.78 -26.65 22.08
N VAL A 209 -2.17 -25.63 22.85
CA VAL A 209 -2.14 -24.22 22.41
C VAL A 209 -0.72 -23.77 22.05
N PHE A 210 0.29 -24.07 22.87
CA PHE A 210 1.68 -23.74 22.55
C PHE A 210 2.20 -24.49 21.32
N ALA A 211 1.78 -25.75 21.12
CA ALA A 211 2.13 -26.50 19.91
C ALA A 211 1.52 -25.87 18.64
N ILE A 212 0.27 -25.42 18.71
CA ILE A 212 -0.41 -24.70 17.63
C ILE A 212 0.23 -23.33 17.39
N LEU A 213 0.54 -22.57 18.46
CA LEU A 213 1.22 -21.28 18.35
C LEU A 213 2.58 -21.43 17.66
N PHE A 214 3.34 -22.45 18.05
CA PHE A 214 4.59 -22.75 17.37
C PHE A 214 4.35 -23.10 15.90
N MET A 215 3.24 -23.77 15.55
CA MET A 215 2.90 -24.13 14.16
C MET A 215 2.53 -22.88 13.33
N TYR A 216 2.03 -21.85 14.01
CA TYR A 216 1.62 -20.57 13.43
C TYR A 216 2.77 -19.59 13.20
N LEU A 217 4.00 -19.95 13.55
CA LEU A 217 5.18 -19.12 13.30
C LEU A 217 5.37 -18.68 11.82
N PRO A 218 4.95 -19.44 10.79
CA PRO A 218 5.00 -18.99 9.39
C PRO A 218 3.88 -18.00 8.98
N LEU A 219 2.76 -17.93 9.71
CA LEU A 219 1.64 -17.02 9.40
C LEU A 219 2.01 -15.53 9.27
N PRO A 220 2.89 -14.97 10.13
CA PRO A 220 3.26 -13.55 10.05
C PRO A 220 3.93 -13.21 8.73
N PHE A 221 4.72 -14.13 8.19
CA PHE A 221 5.37 -13.95 6.89
C PHE A 221 4.36 -13.99 5.74
N PHE A 222 3.35 -14.86 5.84
CA PHE A 222 2.25 -14.86 4.87
C PHE A 222 1.52 -13.50 4.85
N TRP A 223 1.14 -12.99 6.02
CA TRP A 223 0.49 -11.67 6.12
C TRP A 223 1.39 -10.54 5.66
N ALA A 224 2.68 -10.58 6.00
CA ALA A 224 3.66 -9.60 5.52
C ALA A 224 3.83 -9.60 3.99
N LEU A 225 3.59 -10.73 3.31
CA LEU A 225 3.53 -10.79 1.85
C LEU A 225 2.17 -10.29 1.33
N PHE A 226 1.08 -10.75 1.93
CA PHE A 226 -0.28 -10.38 1.54
C PHE A 226 -0.53 -8.87 1.62
N ASP A 227 -0.09 -8.21 2.68
CA ASP A 227 -0.32 -6.77 2.89
C ASP A 227 0.44 -5.87 1.92
N GLN A 228 1.46 -6.40 1.21
CA GLN A 228 2.19 -5.62 0.21
C GLN A 228 1.35 -5.28 -1.01
N GLN A 229 0.24 -6.00 -1.25
CA GLN A 229 -0.71 -5.63 -2.29
C GLN A 229 -1.29 -4.22 -2.08
N GLY A 230 -1.35 -3.75 -0.83
CA GLY A 230 -1.86 -2.43 -0.48
C GLY A 230 -0.82 -1.30 -0.58
N SER A 231 0.44 -1.63 -0.85
CA SER A 231 1.56 -0.67 -0.86
C SER A 231 2.44 -0.84 -2.10
N ARG A 232 3.30 -1.86 -2.12
CA ARG A 232 4.26 -2.10 -3.20
C ARG A 232 3.58 -2.29 -4.56
N TRP A 233 2.48 -3.03 -4.61
CA TRP A 233 1.77 -3.25 -5.86
C TRP A 233 1.01 -2.00 -6.32
N THR A 234 0.56 -1.14 -5.39
CA THR A 234 0.02 0.19 -5.73
C THR A 234 1.09 1.11 -6.31
N PHE A 235 2.32 1.09 -5.79
CA PHE A 235 3.44 1.82 -6.40
C PHE A 235 3.86 1.25 -7.76
N GLN A 236 3.81 -0.07 -7.92
CA GLN A 236 4.03 -0.71 -9.21
C GLN A 236 2.95 -0.26 -10.21
N ALA A 237 1.68 -0.25 -9.79
CA ALA A 237 0.55 0.22 -10.59
C ALA A 237 0.65 1.71 -10.98
N SER A 238 1.24 2.57 -10.14
CA SER A 238 1.42 4.00 -10.49
C SER A 238 2.49 4.25 -11.55
N ARG A 239 3.28 3.22 -11.88
CA ARG A 239 4.25 3.19 -12.98
C ARG A 239 3.72 2.52 -14.24
N MET A 240 2.44 2.13 -14.24
CA MET A 240 1.78 1.47 -15.36
C MET A 240 0.79 2.40 -16.04
N ASP A 241 0.45 2.10 -17.28
CA ASP A 241 -0.64 2.77 -17.98
C ASP A 241 -1.97 2.28 -17.41
N SER A 242 -2.81 3.25 -17.01
CA SER A 242 -4.08 2.99 -16.37
C SER A 242 -5.30 3.18 -17.27
N ASN A 243 -5.06 3.39 -18.57
CA ASN A 243 -6.12 3.38 -19.57
C ASN A 243 -6.66 1.96 -19.78
N LEU A 244 -7.89 1.72 -19.31
CA LEU A 244 -8.60 0.48 -19.55
C LEU A 244 -9.90 0.78 -20.29
N LEU A 245 -9.97 0.42 -21.59
CA LEU A 245 -11.15 0.62 -22.43
C LEU A 245 -11.68 2.07 -22.42
N GLY A 246 -10.78 3.07 -22.31
CA GLY A 246 -11.15 4.49 -22.27
C GLY A 246 -11.52 5.02 -20.87
N MET A 247 -11.44 4.19 -19.82
CA MET A 247 -11.59 4.62 -18.43
C MET A 247 -10.23 4.64 -17.73
N TRP A 248 -9.96 5.73 -17.00
CA TRP A 248 -8.74 5.89 -16.21
C TRP A 248 -8.94 5.28 -14.82
N LEU A 249 -8.26 4.16 -14.55
CA LEU A 249 -8.25 3.57 -13.22
C LEU A 249 -7.13 4.20 -12.38
N MET A 250 -7.40 4.56 -11.13
CA MET A 250 -6.34 5.05 -10.25
C MET A 250 -5.55 3.87 -9.65
N PRO A 251 -4.23 4.00 -9.40
CA PRO A 251 -3.41 2.90 -8.90
C PRO A 251 -3.88 2.28 -7.57
N ASP A 252 -4.55 3.04 -6.72
CA ASP A 252 -5.14 2.57 -5.47
C ASP A 252 -6.41 1.72 -5.69
N GLN A 253 -7.16 2.00 -6.77
CA GLN A 253 -8.38 1.28 -7.12
C GLN A 253 -8.13 -0.15 -7.60
N ILE A 254 -6.91 -0.50 -8.01
CA ILE A 254 -6.57 -1.88 -8.40
C ILE A 254 -6.72 -2.88 -7.23
N GLN A 255 -6.67 -2.40 -5.98
CA GLN A 255 -6.84 -3.25 -4.80
C GLN A 255 -8.22 -3.93 -4.74
N VAL A 256 -9.21 -3.39 -5.46
CA VAL A 256 -10.56 -3.97 -5.66
C VAL A 256 -10.50 -5.37 -6.30
N VAL A 257 -9.47 -5.65 -7.09
CA VAL A 257 -9.32 -6.93 -7.79
C VAL A 257 -9.22 -8.09 -6.80
N ASN A 258 -8.52 -7.95 -5.68
CA ASN A 258 -8.36 -9.04 -4.72
C ASN A 258 -9.70 -9.53 -4.12
N PRO A 259 -10.52 -8.68 -3.47
CA PRO A 259 -11.80 -9.13 -2.92
C PRO A 259 -12.76 -9.62 -4.01
N ALA A 260 -12.74 -9.04 -5.22
CA ALA A 260 -13.54 -9.53 -6.35
C ALA A 260 -13.12 -10.96 -6.76
N MET A 261 -11.82 -11.22 -6.87
CA MET A 261 -11.29 -12.53 -7.20
C MET A 261 -11.59 -13.55 -6.11
N VAL A 262 -11.45 -13.20 -4.84
CA VAL A 262 -11.81 -14.08 -3.71
C VAL A 262 -13.28 -14.50 -3.76
N LEU A 263 -14.19 -13.55 -4.03
CA LEU A 263 -15.63 -13.85 -4.17
C LEU A 263 -15.94 -14.84 -5.29
N ILE A 264 -15.18 -14.79 -6.39
CA ILE A 264 -15.31 -15.72 -7.52
C ILE A 264 -14.64 -17.08 -7.19
N LEU A 265 -13.48 -17.05 -6.53
CA LEU A 265 -12.67 -18.24 -6.25
C LEU A 265 -13.28 -19.16 -5.20
N ILE A 266 -13.99 -18.62 -4.19
CA ILE A 266 -14.63 -19.45 -3.15
C ILE A 266 -15.61 -20.48 -3.75
N PRO A 267 -16.66 -20.09 -4.51
CA PRO A 267 -17.59 -21.06 -5.08
C PRO A 267 -16.90 -21.97 -6.10
N LEU A 268 -15.93 -21.45 -6.86
CA LEU A 268 -15.13 -22.25 -7.80
C LEU A 268 -14.34 -23.35 -7.08
N PHE A 269 -13.81 -23.06 -5.89
CA PHE A 269 -12.99 -24.00 -5.13
C PHE A 269 -13.86 -25.04 -4.43
N ASP A 270 -14.94 -24.61 -3.79
CA ASP A 270 -15.84 -25.50 -3.05
C ASP A 270 -16.65 -26.43 -3.96
N LYS A 271 -17.17 -25.92 -5.09
CA LYS A 271 -18.01 -26.72 -6.00
C LYS A 271 -17.22 -27.36 -7.15
N GLY A 272 -16.06 -26.81 -7.51
CA GLY A 272 -15.26 -27.27 -8.66
C GLY A 272 -13.96 -27.94 -8.25
N LEU A 273 -13.00 -27.16 -7.78
CA LEU A 273 -11.61 -27.59 -7.61
C LEU A 273 -11.44 -28.67 -6.53
N TYR A 274 -11.98 -28.48 -5.32
CA TYR A 274 -11.83 -29.42 -4.22
C TYR A 274 -12.49 -30.78 -4.49
N PRO A 275 -13.72 -30.87 -5.06
CA PRO A 275 -14.32 -32.15 -5.46
C PRO A 275 -13.47 -32.91 -6.48
N LEU A 276 -12.94 -32.22 -7.50
CA LEU A 276 -12.12 -32.84 -8.55
C LEU A 276 -10.80 -33.40 -8.00
N LEU A 277 -10.12 -32.62 -7.15
CA LEU A 277 -8.86 -33.03 -6.52
C LEU A 277 -9.02 -34.20 -5.54
N ARG A 278 -10.16 -34.25 -4.83
CA ARG A 278 -10.51 -35.40 -3.97
C ARG A 278 -10.69 -36.67 -4.79
N ARG A 279 -11.27 -36.57 -5.99
CA ARG A 279 -11.54 -37.71 -6.87
C ARG A 279 -10.27 -38.32 -7.45
N HIS A 280 -9.27 -37.49 -7.80
CA HIS A 280 -8.11 -37.96 -8.57
C HIS A 280 -6.91 -38.43 -7.74
N ARG A 281 -6.72 -38.02 -6.47
CA ARG A 281 -5.50 -38.42 -5.72
C ARG A 281 -5.53 -38.30 -4.19
N GLN A 282 -6.67 -38.00 -3.55
CA GLN A 282 -6.72 -37.55 -2.13
C GLN A 282 -5.75 -36.39 -1.82
N LEU A 283 -5.22 -35.73 -2.86
CA LEU A 283 -4.40 -34.54 -2.77
C LEU A 283 -5.29 -33.44 -2.17
N MET A 284 -4.88 -32.83 -1.06
CA MET A 284 -5.61 -31.78 -0.31
C MET A 284 -6.79 -32.22 0.59
N SER A 285 -6.77 -33.45 1.11
CA SER A 285 -7.73 -33.88 2.14
C SER A 285 -7.52 -33.18 3.49
N SER A 286 -6.28 -32.87 3.88
CA SER A 286 -5.96 -32.17 5.13
C SER A 286 -5.98 -30.64 4.95
N PRO A 287 -6.54 -29.86 5.90
CA PRO A 287 -6.42 -28.41 5.92
C PRO A 287 -4.96 -27.93 5.85
N LEU A 288 -4.03 -28.69 6.43
CA LEU A 288 -2.61 -28.33 6.44
C LEU A 288 -1.99 -28.37 5.03
N HIS A 289 -2.40 -29.32 4.18
CA HIS A 289 -1.94 -29.39 2.78
C HIS A 289 -2.40 -28.17 1.99
N LYS A 290 -3.63 -27.70 2.24
CA LYS A 290 -4.16 -26.49 1.62
C LYS A 290 -3.39 -25.24 2.03
N MET A 291 -3.02 -25.13 3.31
CA MET A 291 -2.17 -24.04 3.79
C MET A 291 -0.77 -24.07 3.15
N VAL A 292 -0.16 -25.24 3.01
CA VAL A 292 1.16 -25.37 2.34
C VAL A 292 1.07 -24.91 0.89
N LEU A 293 0.05 -25.36 0.15
CA LEU A 293 -0.11 -24.96 -1.25
C LEU A 293 -0.43 -23.47 -1.38
N GLY A 294 -1.24 -22.91 -0.48
CA GLY A 294 -1.45 -21.46 -0.39
C GLY A 294 -0.12 -20.72 -0.25
N GLY A 295 0.72 -21.11 0.71
CA GLY A 295 2.05 -20.51 0.89
C GLY A 295 2.93 -20.55 -0.37
N ILE A 296 2.88 -21.64 -1.15
CA ILE A 296 3.60 -21.75 -2.44
C ILE A 296 3.01 -20.78 -3.46
N MET A 297 1.68 -20.66 -3.55
CA MET A 297 1.00 -19.74 -4.46
C MET A 297 1.30 -18.26 -4.12
N ALA A 298 1.40 -17.91 -2.84
CA ALA A 298 1.89 -16.61 -2.41
C ALA A 298 3.35 -16.36 -2.84
N GLY A 299 4.21 -17.38 -2.80
CA GLY A 299 5.56 -17.24 -3.35
C GLY A 299 5.56 -16.97 -4.86
N LEU A 300 4.73 -17.70 -5.61
CA LEU A 300 4.59 -17.52 -7.05
C LEU A 300 4.02 -16.15 -7.43
N SER A 301 3.13 -15.57 -6.63
CA SER A 301 2.61 -14.22 -6.90
C SER A 301 3.71 -13.15 -6.86
N PHE A 302 4.67 -13.29 -5.94
CA PHE A 302 5.83 -12.40 -5.86
C PHE A 302 6.86 -12.63 -6.96
N VAL A 303 6.99 -13.87 -7.46
CA VAL A 303 7.78 -14.14 -8.67
C VAL A 303 7.16 -13.42 -9.87
N ALA A 304 5.84 -13.52 -10.05
CA ALA A 304 5.14 -12.80 -11.11
C ALA A 304 5.31 -11.28 -10.98
N ALA A 305 5.17 -10.72 -9.77
CA ALA A 305 5.38 -9.31 -9.51
C ALA A 305 6.83 -8.85 -9.78
N GLY A 306 7.81 -9.70 -9.45
CA GLY A 306 9.23 -9.42 -9.74
C GLY A 306 9.54 -9.44 -11.24
N LEU A 307 8.97 -10.38 -11.99
CA LEU A 307 9.12 -10.43 -13.45
C LEU A 307 8.52 -9.18 -14.13
N LEU A 308 7.37 -8.72 -13.63
CA LEU A 308 6.75 -7.49 -14.11
C LEU A 308 7.61 -6.26 -13.79
N GLU A 309 8.17 -6.20 -12.57
CA GLU A 309 9.04 -5.09 -12.16
C GLU A 309 10.30 -4.99 -13.02
N ILE A 310 10.92 -6.11 -13.39
CA ILE A 310 12.09 -6.13 -14.29
C ILE A 310 11.75 -5.46 -15.62
N LYS A 311 10.53 -5.69 -16.14
CA LYS A 311 10.10 -5.07 -17.39
C LYS A 311 9.76 -3.59 -17.22
N LEU A 312 9.21 -3.20 -16.08
CA LEU A 312 8.94 -1.80 -15.74
C LEU A 312 10.22 -0.98 -15.54
N GLU A 313 11.29 -1.59 -15.01
CA GLU A 313 12.57 -0.92 -14.77
C GLU A 313 13.19 -0.34 -16.07
N GLU A 314 12.88 -0.94 -17.23
CA GLU A 314 13.27 -0.38 -18.54
C GLU A 314 12.65 1.00 -18.83
N THR A 315 11.53 1.34 -18.20
CA THR A 315 10.82 2.62 -18.37
C THR A 315 11.14 3.64 -17.28
N TYR A 316 11.98 3.29 -16.31
CA TYR A 316 12.34 4.17 -15.21
C TYR A 316 13.37 5.22 -15.63
N PRO A 317 13.29 6.44 -15.07
CA PRO A 317 14.32 7.44 -15.29
C PRO A 317 15.65 6.94 -14.73
N VAL A 318 16.72 7.07 -15.51
CA VAL A 318 18.08 6.84 -15.04
C VAL A 318 18.44 8.00 -14.13
N LEU A 319 18.60 7.73 -12.84
CA LEU A 319 19.00 8.73 -11.85
C LEU A 319 20.52 8.69 -11.61
N PRO A 320 21.16 9.85 -11.34
CA PRO A 320 22.58 9.91 -11.01
C PRO A 320 22.87 9.14 -9.72
N ARG A 321 24.03 8.46 -9.67
CA ARG A 321 24.51 7.73 -8.48
C ARG A 321 25.37 8.62 -7.59
N TYR A 322 25.80 8.09 -6.44
CA TYR A 322 26.77 8.77 -5.58
C TYR A 322 28.06 9.07 -6.35
N GLY A 323 28.57 10.30 -6.25
CA GLY A 323 29.70 10.80 -7.05
C GLY A 323 29.39 11.19 -8.50
N GLU A 324 28.11 11.13 -8.91
CA GLU A 324 27.64 11.49 -10.25
C GLU A 324 26.54 12.56 -10.18
N ALA A 325 26.44 13.35 -11.25
CA ALA A 325 25.37 14.27 -11.56
C ALA A 325 24.92 14.07 -13.01
N GLN A 326 23.75 14.60 -13.34
CA GLN A 326 23.24 14.61 -14.70
C GLN A 326 23.07 16.05 -15.18
N LEU A 327 23.46 16.31 -16.42
CA LEU A 327 23.36 17.61 -17.05
C LEU A 327 22.52 17.50 -18.31
N ASN A 328 21.44 18.28 -18.39
CA ASN A 328 20.56 18.37 -19.55
C ASN A 328 20.77 19.72 -20.23
N ILE A 329 21.10 19.73 -21.52
CA ILE A 329 21.28 20.97 -22.27
C ILE A 329 20.11 21.10 -23.24
N ILE A 330 19.36 22.19 -23.11
CA ILE A 330 18.17 22.48 -23.91
C ILE A 330 18.51 23.60 -24.90
N ASN A 331 18.37 23.33 -26.20
CA ASN A 331 18.58 24.30 -27.25
C ASN A 331 17.24 24.94 -27.65
N THR A 332 17.04 26.24 -27.36
CA THR A 332 15.84 26.97 -27.81
C THR A 332 16.03 27.69 -29.15
N LEU A 333 17.21 27.59 -29.77
CA LEU A 333 17.51 28.27 -31.02
C LEU A 333 16.95 27.51 -32.25
N PRO A 334 16.64 28.21 -33.35
CA PRO A 334 16.17 27.61 -34.60
C PRO A 334 17.28 26.87 -35.39
N CYS A 335 18.46 26.69 -34.81
CA CYS A 335 19.60 26.04 -35.45
C CYS A 335 20.36 25.12 -34.49
N ASP A 336 21.17 24.24 -35.06
CA ASP A 336 22.02 23.33 -34.30
C ASP A 336 23.19 24.08 -33.67
N VAL A 337 23.53 23.73 -32.43
CA VAL A 337 24.60 24.37 -31.65
C VAL A 337 25.64 23.37 -31.23
N ASP A 338 26.90 23.81 -31.25
CA ASP A 338 28.02 22.99 -30.81
C ASP A 338 28.38 23.33 -29.38
N VAL A 339 28.35 22.33 -28.51
CA VAL A 339 28.65 22.44 -27.09
C VAL A 339 29.99 21.79 -26.80
N VAL A 340 30.96 22.61 -26.42
CA VAL A 340 32.25 22.19 -25.89
C VAL A 340 32.13 22.04 -24.37
N ASN A 341 32.46 20.86 -23.88
CA ASN A 341 32.35 20.52 -22.46
C ASN A 341 33.54 19.64 -22.03
N PRO A 342 33.86 19.57 -20.72
CA PRO A 342 35.00 18.80 -20.22
C PRO A 342 34.81 17.28 -20.31
N PHE A 343 33.61 16.79 -20.64
CA PHE A 343 33.26 15.37 -20.57
C PHE A 343 33.43 14.66 -21.92
N ASN A 344 32.88 15.24 -22.98
CA ASN A 344 32.83 14.68 -24.35
C ASN A 344 33.52 15.58 -25.41
N LYS A 345 34.22 16.64 -24.99
CA LYS A 345 34.95 17.62 -25.82
C LYS A 345 34.10 18.43 -26.82
N LEU A 346 33.26 17.81 -27.64
CA LEU A 346 32.35 18.48 -28.57
C LEU A 346 31.07 17.66 -28.74
N GLN A 347 29.92 18.27 -28.54
CA GLN A 347 28.61 17.66 -28.75
C GLN A 347 27.72 18.61 -29.53
N ASN A 348 27.16 18.13 -30.64
CA ASN A 348 26.15 18.87 -31.37
C ASN A 348 24.77 18.66 -30.72
N VAL A 349 24.04 19.75 -30.49
CA VAL A 349 22.67 19.75 -29.95
C VAL A 349 21.75 20.33 -31.02
N ILE A 350 20.80 19.51 -31.46
CA ILE A 350 19.89 19.82 -32.57
C ILE A 350 18.97 20.99 -32.18
N SER A 351 18.53 21.77 -33.16
CA SER A 351 17.54 22.83 -32.98
C SER A 351 16.28 22.34 -32.24
N ALA A 352 15.83 23.14 -31.26
CA ALA A 352 14.65 22.87 -30.44
C ALA A 352 14.70 21.52 -29.70
N ASP A 353 15.85 20.89 -29.56
CA ASP A 353 16.01 19.59 -28.90
C ASP A 353 16.89 19.69 -27.65
N ASN A 354 16.96 18.61 -26.88
CA ASN A 354 17.80 18.53 -25.70
C ASN A 354 18.80 17.36 -25.75
N TYR A 355 19.94 17.56 -25.11
CA TYR A 355 20.97 16.53 -24.97
C TYR A 355 21.31 16.28 -23.50
N VAL A 356 21.34 15.01 -23.09
CA VAL A 356 21.49 14.60 -21.69
C VAL A 356 22.83 13.89 -21.44
N PHE A 357 23.67 14.48 -20.59
CA PHE A 357 24.88 13.87 -20.05
C PHE A 357 24.54 13.15 -18.73
N ARG A 358 24.50 11.82 -18.75
CA ARG A 358 23.97 10.99 -17.64
C ARG A 358 24.96 10.66 -16.51
N ALA A 359 26.26 10.86 -16.72
CA ALA A 359 27.31 10.47 -15.77
C ALA A 359 28.41 11.54 -15.69
N VAL A 360 28.02 12.74 -15.29
CA VAL A 360 28.98 13.81 -15.00
C VAL A 360 29.58 13.55 -13.62
N SER A 361 30.91 13.37 -13.55
CA SER A 361 31.55 13.22 -12.24
C SER A 361 31.35 14.50 -11.43
N ALA A 362 30.69 14.37 -10.28
CA ALA A 362 30.40 15.49 -9.41
C ALA A 362 30.72 15.14 -7.96
N LYS A 363 31.24 16.12 -7.23
CA LYS A 363 31.35 16.09 -5.77
C LYS A 363 30.46 17.20 -5.22
N ASN A 364 30.64 17.61 -3.97
CA ASN A 364 30.01 18.83 -3.47
C ASN A 364 30.52 20.05 -4.25
N TYR A 365 29.68 20.58 -5.15
CA TYR A 365 29.88 21.83 -5.90
C TYR A 365 31.07 21.82 -6.87
N THR A 366 31.15 20.80 -7.72
CA THR A 366 32.10 20.77 -8.85
C THR A 366 31.68 21.75 -9.93
N SER A 367 32.54 22.72 -10.24
CA SER A 367 32.32 23.68 -11.32
C SER A 367 32.82 23.12 -12.65
N ASN A 368 31.93 23.05 -13.63
CA ASN A 368 32.24 22.61 -14.98
C ASN A 368 31.99 23.76 -15.95
N GLU A 369 33.01 24.17 -16.69
CA GLU A 369 32.88 25.21 -17.72
C GLU A 369 32.30 24.59 -19.00
N ILE A 370 31.21 25.19 -19.50
CA ILE A 370 30.58 24.82 -20.76
C ILE A 370 30.70 25.99 -21.71
N PHE A 371 31.15 25.72 -22.92
CA PHE A 371 31.22 26.69 -24.00
C PHE A 371 30.28 26.29 -25.13
N VAL A 372 29.39 27.20 -25.52
CA VAL A 372 28.44 26.98 -26.62
C VAL A 372 28.84 27.87 -27.77
N PHE A 373 28.88 27.29 -28.97
CA PHE A 373 29.15 27.98 -30.23
C PHE A 373 27.99 27.80 -31.20
N VAL A 374 27.55 28.89 -31.81
CA VAL A 374 26.46 28.93 -32.78
C VAL A 374 27.06 29.14 -34.18
N PRO A 375 26.71 28.29 -35.17
CA PRO A 375 27.18 28.46 -36.53
C PRO A 375 26.66 29.76 -37.16
N LYS A 376 27.40 30.30 -38.13
CA LYS A 376 27.07 31.59 -38.80
C LYS A 376 25.74 31.57 -39.56
N ASN A 377 25.22 30.40 -39.92
CA ASN A 377 23.98 30.20 -40.66
C ASN A 377 22.84 29.76 -39.75
N CYS A 378 22.56 30.52 -38.69
CA CYS A 378 21.45 30.26 -37.76
C CYS A 378 20.18 31.00 -38.20
N ASP A 379 19.64 30.59 -39.35
CA ASP A 379 18.38 31.11 -39.90
C ASP A 379 18.32 32.67 -39.92
N ASN A 380 17.29 33.29 -39.33
CA ASN A 380 17.14 34.76 -39.23
C ASN A 380 17.94 35.40 -38.07
N LEU A 381 18.64 34.62 -37.24
CA LEU A 381 19.27 35.09 -36.01
C LEU A 381 20.68 35.64 -36.29
N LYS A 382 20.84 36.97 -36.25
CA LYS A 382 22.14 37.64 -36.45
C LYS A 382 22.83 37.92 -35.11
N LEU A 383 23.49 36.90 -34.55
CA LEU A 383 24.22 37.05 -33.29
C LEU A 383 25.45 37.96 -33.45
N ARG A 384 25.61 38.93 -32.54
CA ARG A 384 26.81 39.80 -32.48
C ARG A 384 28.05 39.05 -32.01
N VAL A 385 27.83 38.08 -31.12
CA VAL A 385 28.87 37.19 -30.58
C VAL A 385 28.33 35.77 -30.66
N PRO A 386 28.90 34.90 -31.51
CA PRO A 386 28.38 33.56 -31.78
C PRO A 386 28.75 32.53 -30.69
N GLY A 387 29.20 32.96 -29.50
CA GLY A 387 29.55 32.01 -28.43
C GLY A 387 29.40 32.57 -27.03
N ALA A 388 29.12 31.69 -26.08
CA ALA A 388 28.90 32.01 -24.67
C ALA A 388 29.52 30.94 -23.76
N ARG A 389 29.99 31.37 -22.59
CA ARG A 389 30.56 30.50 -21.54
C ARG A 389 29.69 30.53 -20.30
N LEU A 390 29.54 29.37 -19.66
CA LEU A 390 28.83 29.24 -18.40
C LEU A 390 29.54 28.23 -17.50
N ASN A 391 29.77 28.63 -16.25
CA ASN A 391 30.26 27.73 -15.21
C ASN A 391 29.06 27.10 -14.50
N VAL A 392 28.84 25.81 -14.71
CA VAL A 392 27.75 25.06 -14.09
C VAL A 392 28.24 24.41 -12.80
N LEU A 393 27.60 24.75 -11.68
CA LEU A 393 27.84 24.11 -10.39
C LEU A 393 27.04 22.81 -10.33
N THR A 394 27.73 21.68 -10.31
CA THR A 394 27.15 20.35 -10.21
C THR A 394 27.31 19.81 -8.79
N SER A 395 26.27 19.13 -8.30
CA SER A 395 26.30 18.44 -7.01
C SER A 395 25.88 16.98 -7.20
N GLU A 396 26.37 16.10 -6.33
CA GLU A 396 26.00 14.69 -6.34
C GLU A 396 24.47 14.52 -6.26
N LEU A 397 23.96 13.51 -6.99
CA LEU A 397 22.54 13.13 -7.04
C LEU A 397 21.61 14.18 -7.66
N GLN A 398 22.12 15.27 -8.23
CA GLN A 398 21.32 16.30 -8.88
C GLN A 398 21.29 16.17 -10.40
N VAL A 399 20.14 16.56 -10.96
CA VAL A 399 19.92 16.72 -12.40
C VAL A 399 19.78 18.21 -12.66
N ILE A 400 20.62 18.78 -13.51
CA ILE A 400 20.63 20.23 -13.78
C ILE A 400 20.35 20.46 -15.26
N SER A 401 19.38 21.33 -15.56
CA SER A 401 19.13 21.80 -16.93
C SER A 401 19.81 23.14 -17.20
N VAL A 402 20.53 23.21 -18.32
CA VAL A 402 21.12 24.42 -18.90
C VAL A 402 20.33 24.77 -20.15
N ILE A 403 19.84 26.00 -20.22
CA ILE A 403 19.03 26.48 -21.34
C ILE A 403 19.87 27.46 -22.16
N ILE A 404 19.94 27.19 -23.46
CA ILE A 404 20.60 28.04 -24.45
C ILE A 404 19.52 28.91 -25.09
N SER A 405 19.64 30.22 -24.94
CA SER A 405 18.69 31.18 -25.51
C SER A 405 19.40 32.35 -26.16
N SER A 406 18.67 33.11 -26.97
CA SER A 406 19.17 34.34 -27.58
C SER A 406 18.30 35.53 -27.19
N THR A 407 18.95 36.58 -26.69
CA THR A 407 18.31 37.80 -26.20
C THR A 407 19.00 39.00 -26.83
N ASN A 408 18.26 39.85 -27.57
CA ASN A 408 18.81 41.07 -28.20
C ASN A 408 20.12 40.82 -29.00
N ASP A 409 20.10 39.81 -29.88
CA ASP A 409 21.24 39.38 -30.71
C ASP A 409 22.47 38.89 -29.93
N LYS A 410 22.30 38.49 -28.66
CA LYS A 410 23.35 37.89 -27.82
C LYS A 410 22.93 36.51 -27.34
N LEU A 411 23.87 35.58 -27.40
CA LEU A 411 23.70 34.24 -26.83
C LEU A 411 23.79 34.33 -25.30
N GLU A 412 22.79 33.77 -24.62
CA GLU A 412 22.73 33.68 -23.17
C GLU A 412 22.57 32.21 -22.73
N LEU A 413 23.24 31.85 -21.64
CA LEU A 413 23.17 30.52 -21.04
C LEU A 413 22.66 30.67 -19.60
N SER A 414 21.59 29.95 -19.27
CA SER A 414 20.97 30.01 -17.93
C SER A 414 20.86 28.61 -17.32
N THR A 415 21.20 28.49 -16.04
CA THR A 415 20.99 27.24 -15.26
C THR A 415 19.64 27.27 -14.55
N ALA A 416 18.81 26.25 -14.76
CA ALA A 416 17.58 26.05 -14.00
C ALA A 416 17.87 25.43 -12.62
N GLU A 417 16.91 25.54 -11.70
CA GLU A 417 16.98 24.78 -10.43
C GLU A 417 16.90 23.27 -10.74
N PRO A 418 17.44 22.40 -9.85
CA PRO A 418 17.53 20.96 -10.13
C PRO A 418 16.20 20.32 -10.53
N ASP A 419 16.24 19.46 -11.54
CA ASP A 419 15.07 18.77 -12.07
C ASP A 419 14.71 17.53 -11.25
N GLU A 420 13.41 17.30 -11.10
CA GLU A 420 12.88 16.11 -10.47
C GLU A 420 12.45 15.11 -11.54
N LEU A 421 13.32 14.16 -11.89
CA LEU A 421 13.00 13.13 -12.89
C LEU A 421 12.08 12.03 -12.35
N GLU A 422 11.94 11.91 -11.03
CA GLU A 422 11.08 10.89 -10.42
C GLU A 422 9.61 11.15 -10.76
N LYS A 423 8.99 10.19 -11.45
CA LYS A 423 7.55 10.25 -11.72
C LYS A 423 6.74 10.24 -10.41
N SER A 424 5.54 10.82 -10.42
CA SER A 424 4.71 10.95 -9.21
C SER A 424 4.38 9.59 -8.56
N LEU A 425 4.24 9.56 -7.23
CA LEU A 425 3.75 8.39 -6.50
C LEU A 425 2.29 8.05 -6.84
N SER A 426 1.49 9.05 -7.24
CA SER A 426 0.09 8.90 -7.63
C SER A 426 -0.08 8.39 -9.07
N GLY A 427 1.00 8.38 -9.86
CA GLY A 427 0.99 8.02 -11.29
C GLY A 427 0.53 9.14 -12.22
N LYS A 428 0.21 10.32 -11.67
CA LYS A 428 -0.17 11.51 -12.44
C LYS A 428 1.03 12.11 -13.20
N PRO A 429 0.80 12.71 -14.38
CA PRO A 429 1.80 13.53 -15.06
C PRO A 429 2.28 14.67 -14.17
N LYS A 430 3.57 14.98 -14.24
CA LYS A 430 4.14 16.19 -13.63
C LYS A 430 4.50 17.19 -14.71
N LEU A 431 4.22 18.47 -14.48
CA LEU A 431 4.63 19.57 -15.35
C LEU A 431 5.40 20.62 -14.56
N ARG A 432 6.54 21.06 -15.09
CA ARG A 432 7.23 22.28 -14.69
C ARG A 432 7.20 23.28 -15.83
N VAL A 433 7.03 24.56 -15.53
CA VAL A 433 7.14 25.65 -16.49
C VAL A 433 8.46 26.39 -16.25
N LEU A 434 9.25 26.56 -17.31
CA LEU A 434 10.48 27.34 -17.34
C LEU A 434 10.28 28.53 -18.28
N LEU A 435 10.31 29.74 -17.73
CA LEU A 435 10.11 30.98 -18.49
C LEU A 435 11.40 31.79 -18.54
N LEU A 436 11.87 32.04 -19.77
CA LEU A 436 13.00 32.91 -20.06
C LEU A 436 12.51 34.30 -20.49
N GLN A 437 13.05 35.35 -19.88
CA GLN A 437 12.64 36.73 -20.10
C GLN A 437 13.82 37.56 -20.63
N SER A 438 13.59 38.27 -21.75
CA SER A 438 14.60 39.10 -22.44
C SER A 438 15.09 40.30 -21.61
N SER A 439 14.21 40.94 -20.84
CA SER A 439 14.56 42.10 -20.02
C SER A 439 13.77 42.11 -18.71
N PRO A 440 14.43 42.10 -17.54
CA PRO A 440 13.78 42.15 -16.24
C PRO A 440 13.28 43.58 -15.90
N SER A 441 12.55 44.20 -16.82
CA SER A 441 11.69 45.35 -16.49
C SER A 441 10.49 44.85 -15.69
N ASN A 442 9.94 45.61 -14.73
CA ASN A 442 8.74 45.27 -13.93
C ASN A 442 7.55 44.77 -14.80
N LYS A 443 7.60 43.49 -15.17
CA LYS A 443 6.69 42.75 -16.04
C LYS A 443 6.28 41.52 -15.23
N ASP A 444 5.10 41.57 -14.65
CA ASP A 444 4.50 40.38 -14.06
C ASP A 444 3.91 39.56 -15.21
N ILE A 445 4.55 38.43 -15.51
CA ILE A 445 4.07 37.44 -16.48
C ILE A 445 3.38 36.33 -15.71
N THR A 446 2.16 36.01 -16.13
CA THR A 446 1.41 34.89 -15.55
C THR A 446 1.14 33.85 -16.63
N VAL A 447 1.57 32.62 -16.34
CA VAL A 447 1.29 31.46 -17.17
C VAL A 447 0.07 30.75 -16.57
N ASN A 448 -1.02 30.73 -17.31
CA ASN A 448 -2.26 30.06 -16.91
C ASN A 448 -2.41 28.79 -17.73
N LEU A 449 -2.53 27.66 -17.06
CA LEU A 449 -2.79 26.37 -17.66
C LEU A 449 -4.27 26.02 -17.42
N HIS A 450 -5.05 25.92 -18.48
CA HIS A 450 -6.45 25.57 -18.46
C HIS A 450 -6.67 24.25 -19.20
N GLY A 451 -7.17 23.23 -18.51
CA GLY A 451 -7.44 21.93 -19.11
C GLY A 451 -7.75 20.88 -18.06
N GLY A 452 -8.23 19.72 -18.50
CA GLY A 452 -8.79 18.73 -17.58
C GLY A 452 -10.17 19.14 -17.02
N VAL A 453 -10.80 18.25 -16.26
CA VAL A 453 -12.23 18.33 -15.90
C VAL A 453 -12.56 19.59 -15.07
N LEU A 454 -11.59 20.19 -14.35
CA LEU A 454 -11.72 21.49 -13.65
C LEU A 454 -10.37 22.10 -13.19
N SER A 455 -9.20 21.61 -13.67
CA SER A 455 -7.89 22.07 -13.16
C SER A 455 -7.40 23.35 -13.84
N SER A 456 -7.16 24.40 -13.05
CA SER A 456 -6.51 25.64 -13.48
C SER A 456 -5.27 25.87 -12.64
N HIS A 457 -4.08 25.87 -13.25
CA HIS A 457 -2.83 26.16 -12.57
C HIS A 457 -2.28 27.51 -13.05
N THR A 458 -1.84 28.34 -12.12
CA THR A 458 -1.28 29.65 -12.42
C THR A 458 0.14 29.75 -11.87
N PHE A 459 1.07 30.18 -12.72
CA PHE A 459 2.44 30.49 -12.33
C PHE A 459 2.69 31.99 -12.48
N HIS A 460 2.95 32.66 -11.36
CA HIS A 460 3.40 34.04 -11.34
C HIS A 460 4.92 34.06 -11.44
N ALA A 461 5.45 34.46 -12.60
CA ALA A 461 6.87 34.49 -12.82
C ALA A 461 7.50 35.72 -12.13
N PRO A 462 8.42 35.54 -11.17
CA PRO A 462 9.17 36.66 -10.61
C PRO A 462 10.03 37.34 -11.67
N ASN A 463 10.35 38.61 -11.47
CA ASN A 463 11.18 39.40 -12.38
C ASN A 463 12.66 38.92 -12.35
N LYS A 464 12.92 37.81 -13.04
CA LYS A 464 14.22 37.13 -13.17
C LYS A 464 14.37 36.65 -14.62
N LYS A 465 15.61 36.67 -15.12
CA LYS A 465 15.94 36.19 -16.47
C LYS A 465 15.45 34.77 -16.76
N LEU A 466 15.61 33.86 -15.79
CA LEU A 466 15.02 32.53 -15.79
C LEU A 466 14.18 32.37 -14.53
N SER A 467 12.93 31.99 -14.74
CA SER A 467 11.99 31.68 -13.66
C SER A 467 11.45 30.27 -13.85
N SER A 468 11.25 29.56 -12.75
CA SER A 468 10.73 28.20 -12.76
C SER A 468 9.55 28.05 -11.83
N SER A 469 8.51 27.35 -12.28
CA SER A 469 7.42 26.92 -11.42
C SER A 469 7.85 25.74 -10.54
N VAL A 470 7.06 25.49 -9.50
CA VAL A 470 7.02 24.19 -8.82
C VAL A 470 6.42 23.17 -9.80
N TYR A 471 6.77 21.89 -9.65
CA TYR A 471 6.12 20.81 -10.39
C TYR A 471 4.63 20.71 -10.00
N TRP A 472 3.75 20.78 -10.99
CA TRP A 472 2.33 20.53 -10.84
C TRP A 472 1.99 19.09 -11.19
N GLU A 473 1.19 18.43 -10.36
CA GLU A 473 0.58 17.14 -10.73
C GLU A 473 -0.71 17.40 -11.51
N LEU A 474 -0.72 17.02 -12.78
CA LEU A 474 -1.84 17.23 -13.69
C LEU A 474 -2.71 15.97 -13.78
N ASP A 475 -3.96 16.12 -14.18
CA ASP A 475 -4.75 14.99 -14.65
C ASP A 475 -4.37 14.65 -16.09
N PRO A 476 -4.46 13.39 -16.54
CA PRO A 476 -4.15 13.07 -17.93
C PRO A 476 -5.17 13.72 -18.88
N GLY A 477 -4.70 14.30 -19.98
CA GLY A 477 -5.58 14.94 -20.95
C GLY A 477 -4.95 16.10 -21.71
N ARG A 478 -5.80 16.83 -22.45
CA ARG A 478 -5.41 18.02 -23.21
C ARG A 478 -5.48 19.26 -22.32
N TYR A 479 -4.45 20.08 -22.42
CA TYR A 479 -4.36 21.36 -21.73
C TYR A 479 -3.99 22.47 -22.70
N ASN A 480 -4.63 23.60 -22.51
CA ASN A 480 -4.32 24.84 -23.20
C ASN A 480 -3.64 25.75 -22.20
N TYR A 481 -2.40 26.16 -22.49
CA TYR A 481 -1.70 27.14 -21.69
C TYR A 481 -1.74 28.49 -22.39
N SER A 482 -1.87 29.54 -21.57
CA SER A 482 -1.89 30.92 -22.03
C SER A 482 -0.94 31.77 -21.23
N LEU A 483 -0.33 32.76 -21.89
CA LEU A 483 0.53 33.75 -21.25
C LEU A 483 -0.17 35.09 -21.25
N SER A 484 -0.38 35.64 -20.06
CA SER A 484 -0.96 36.96 -19.88
C SER A 484 0.07 37.92 -19.28
N PHE A 485 0.07 39.14 -19.83
CA PHE A 485 0.97 40.22 -19.45
C PHE A 485 0.20 41.30 -18.71
N SER A 486 0.66 41.70 -17.52
CA SER A 486 -0.03 42.68 -16.65
C SER A 486 -0.46 44.00 -17.35
N LYS A 487 0.26 44.44 -18.40
CA LYS A 487 0.02 45.73 -19.09
C LYS A 487 -0.63 45.63 -20.47
N SER A 488 -0.91 44.43 -20.98
CA SER A 488 -1.40 44.22 -22.35
C SER A 488 -2.49 43.14 -22.38
N ILE A 489 -3.72 43.54 -22.69
CA ILE A 489 -4.86 42.64 -22.90
C ILE A 489 -4.82 41.98 -24.30
N LEU A 490 -4.06 42.55 -25.24
CA LEU A 490 -4.15 42.22 -26.68
C LEU A 490 -3.24 41.07 -27.14
N ASN A 491 -2.17 40.75 -26.40
CA ASN A 491 -1.22 39.69 -26.79
C ASN A 491 -1.28 38.52 -25.81
N THR A 492 -2.29 37.66 -25.95
CA THR A 492 -2.32 36.38 -25.22
C THR A 492 -1.80 35.30 -26.14
N TYR A 493 -0.61 34.76 -25.86
CA TYR A 493 -0.16 33.53 -26.52
C TYR A 493 -0.98 32.36 -26.02
N GLN A 494 -1.38 31.46 -26.90
CA GLN A 494 -2.07 30.21 -26.56
C GLN A 494 -1.32 29.05 -27.20
N GLY A 495 -1.01 28.04 -26.40
CA GLY A 495 -0.45 26.79 -26.87
C GLY A 495 -1.21 25.60 -26.31
N GLU A 496 -1.11 24.47 -26.99
CA GLU A 496 -1.73 23.22 -26.56
C GLU A 496 -0.64 22.22 -26.13
N MET A 497 -0.97 21.39 -25.14
CA MET A 497 -0.14 20.28 -24.71
C MET A 497 -1.01 19.07 -24.34
N TYR A 498 -0.43 17.88 -24.43
CA TYR A 498 -1.06 16.64 -24.00
C TYR A 498 -0.26 16.03 -22.86
N ALA A 499 -0.92 15.80 -21.72
CA ALA A 499 -0.31 15.22 -20.55
C ALA A 499 -0.67 13.73 -20.44
N GLU A 500 0.32 12.87 -20.62
CA GLU A 500 0.19 11.42 -20.46
C GLU A 500 0.59 10.91 -19.07
N LEU A 501 0.03 9.76 -18.67
CA LEU A 501 0.24 9.20 -17.34
C LEU A 501 1.71 8.86 -17.06
N GLY A 502 2.15 9.23 -15.85
CA GLY A 502 3.50 8.96 -15.36
C GLY A 502 4.63 9.69 -16.09
N ALA A 503 4.35 10.57 -17.04
CA ALA A 503 5.37 11.40 -17.68
C ALA A 503 5.77 12.59 -16.80
N VAL A 504 7.02 13.05 -16.94
CA VAL A 504 7.49 14.29 -16.34
C VAL A 504 7.86 15.24 -17.47
N TYR A 505 7.16 16.36 -17.54
CA TYR A 505 7.30 17.36 -18.57
C TYR A 505 7.96 18.64 -18.05
N SER A 506 8.71 19.30 -18.92
CA SER A 506 9.20 20.66 -18.73
C SER A 506 8.78 21.51 -19.91
N LEU A 507 7.85 22.45 -19.69
CA LEU A 507 7.41 23.41 -20.69
C LEU A 507 8.36 24.61 -20.66
N VAL A 508 9.16 24.75 -21.71
CA VAL A 508 10.11 25.86 -21.86
C VAL A 508 9.48 26.92 -22.75
N ILE A 509 9.41 28.14 -22.24
CA ILE A 509 8.84 29.29 -22.93
C ILE A 509 9.86 30.43 -22.93
N GLN A 510 10.12 31.01 -24.10
CA GLN A 510 10.97 32.17 -24.25
C GLN A 510 10.14 33.37 -24.68
N GLU A 511 10.17 34.42 -23.85
CA GLU A 511 9.50 35.68 -24.11
C GLU A 511 10.52 36.77 -24.50
N ILE A 512 10.18 37.48 -25.59
CA ILE A 512 10.89 38.68 -26.04
C ILE A 512 9.83 39.76 -26.31
N ASP A 513 9.96 40.89 -25.63
CA ASP A 513 9.14 42.10 -25.85
C ASP A 513 7.62 41.87 -25.96
N TYR A 514 7.03 41.16 -24.99
CA TYR A 514 5.60 40.83 -24.92
C TYR A 514 5.11 39.89 -26.03
N SER A 515 6.03 39.17 -26.68
CA SER A 515 5.76 38.12 -27.64
C SER A 515 6.49 36.83 -27.26
N VAL A 516 5.88 35.68 -27.54
CA VAL A 516 6.49 34.36 -27.31
C VAL A 516 7.19 33.95 -28.60
N GLU A 517 8.51 33.89 -28.56
CA GLU A 517 9.36 33.51 -29.70
C GLU A 517 9.56 31.99 -29.79
N PHE A 518 9.55 31.32 -28.63
CA PHE A 518 9.72 29.88 -28.55
C PHE A 518 8.85 29.30 -27.45
N SER A 519 8.14 28.22 -27.74
CA SER A 519 7.50 27.38 -26.74
C SER A 519 7.60 25.92 -27.15
N LYS A 520 8.13 25.06 -26.27
CA LYS A 520 8.14 23.62 -26.50
C LYS A 520 8.00 22.86 -25.19
N LEU A 521 7.23 21.78 -25.25
CA LEU A 521 7.11 20.80 -24.18
C LEU A 521 8.23 19.76 -24.33
N TYR A 522 9.08 19.63 -23.32
CA TYR A 522 10.12 18.61 -23.26
C TYR A 522 9.70 17.45 -22.36
N GLU A 523 9.90 16.24 -22.85
CA GLU A 523 9.67 15.01 -22.10
C GLU A 523 10.94 14.65 -21.32
N MET A 524 10.97 15.02 -20.04
CA MET A 524 12.12 14.74 -19.17
C MET A 524 12.15 13.27 -18.76
N THR A 525 10.97 12.70 -18.51
CA THR A 525 10.78 11.28 -18.22
C THR A 525 9.60 10.77 -19.05
N PRO A 526 9.75 9.66 -19.80
CA PRO A 526 8.73 9.19 -20.71
C PRO A 526 7.47 8.68 -19.97
N PRO A 527 6.30 8.69 -20.64
CA PRO A 527 5.05 8.17 -20.11
C PRO A 527 5.09 6.67 -19.81
N ASN A 528 4.11 6.20 -19.03
CA ASN A 528 3.97 4.78 -18.74
C ASN A 528 3.42 4.04 -19.97
N THR A 529 4.07 2.95 -20.39
CA THR A 529 3.68 2.19 -21.60
C THR A 529 3.09 0.80 -21.30
N ILE A 530 3.39 0.23 -20.13
CA ILE A 530 2.94 -1.11 -19.76
C ILE A 530 1.57 -1.02 -19.10
N HIS A 531 0.54 -1.65 -19.68
CA HIS A 531 -0.82 -1.64 -19.13
C HIS A 531 -0.94 -2.33 -17.78
N MET A 532 -1.74 -1.72 -16.90
CA MET A 532 -2.03 -2.20 -15.54
C MET A 532 -2.66 -3.62 -15.48
N VAL A 533 -3.25 -4.10 -16.60
CA VAL A 533 -3.79 -5.47 -16.72
C VAL A 533 -2.76 -6.55 -16.40
N TRP A 534 -1.47 -6.28 -16.61
CA TRP A 534 -0.39 -7.21 -16.25
C TRP A 534 -0.22 -7.45 -14.74
N LEU A 535 -0.92 -6.71 -13.88
CA LEU A 535 -1.03 -7.01 -12.46
C LEU A 535 -2.03 -8.15 -12.15
N LEU A 536 -2.94 -8.48 -13.07
CA LEU A 536 -3.96 -9.50 -12.80
C LEU A 536 -3.38 -10.88 -12.45
N PRO A 537 -2.30 -11.39 -13.09
CA PRO A 537 -1.71 -12.68 -12.72
C PRO A 537 -1.21 -12.75 -11.28
N GLN A 538 -0.48 -11.73 -10.79
CA GLN A 538 -0.02 -11.70 -9.39
C GLN A 538 -1.20 -11.58 -8.41
N TYR A 539 -2.22 -10.78 -8.73
CA TYR A 539 -3.45 -10.69 -7.94
C TYR A 539 -4.21 -12.02 -7.90
N ALA A 540 -4.35 -12.71 -9.04
CA ALA A 540 -5.00 -14.02 -9.10
C ALA A 540 -4.27 -15.05 -8.21
N LEU A 541 -2.94 -15.11 -8.29
CA LEU A 541 -2.13 -16.03 -7.49
C LEU A 541 -2.23 -15.75 -5.99
N ILE A 542 -2.21 -14.48 -5.56
CA ILE A 542 -2.36 -14.14 -4.14
C ILE A 542 -3.79 -14.37 -3.64
N SER A 543 -4.83 -14.15 -4.46
CA SER A 543 -6.21 -14.45 -4.09
C SER A 543 -6.44 -15.95 -3.94
N VAL A 544 -5.88 -16.77 -4.85
CA VAL A 544 -5.89 -18.24 -4.70
C VAL A 544 -5.19 -18.64 -3.41
N SER A 545 -4.04 -18.04 -3.13
CA SER A 545 -3.33 -18.26 -1.88
C SER A 545 -4.18 -17.90 -0.66
N GLU A 546 -4.84 -16.75 -0.67
CA GLU A 546 -5.70 -16.28 0.42
C GLU A 546 -6.82 -17.30 0.71
N VAL A 547 -7.56 -17.71 -0.32
CA VAL A 547 -8.64 -18.69 -0.18
C VAL A 547 -8.11 -20.01 0.40
N MET A 548 -7.00 -20.53 -0.11
CA MET A 548 -6.43 -21.79 0.36
C MET A 548 -5.84 -21.71 1.77
N PHE A 549 -5.21 -20.59 2.11
CA PHE A 549 -4.47 -20.41 3.35
C PHE A 549 -5.38 -19.99 4.50
N VAL A 550 -6.22 -18.98 4.28
CA VAL A 550 -7.09 -18.37 5.30
C VAL A 550 -8.25 -19.31 5.63
N ILE A 551 -8.98 -19.82 4.63
CA ILE A 551 -10.16 -20.67 4.88
C ILE A 551 -9.74 -22.00 5.53
N ALA A 552 -8.69 -22.64 4.99
CA ALA A 552 -8.19 -23.88 5.59
C ALA A 552 -7.55 -23.64 6.96
N GLY A 553 -6.89 -22.50 7.15
CA GLY A 553 -6.37 -22.07 8.44
C GLY A 553 -7.48 -21.94 9.47
N LEU A 554 -8.55 -21.21 9.15
CA LEU A 554 -9.71 -21.04 10.02
C LEU A 554 -10.33 -22.40 10.35
N GLN A 555 -10.54 -23.26 9.35
CA GLN A 555 -11.06 -24.61 9.56
C GLN A 555 -10.18 -25.42 10.52
N PHE A 556 -8.85 -25.35 10.38
CA PHE A 556 -7.90 -26.00 11.28
C PHE A 556 -8.01 -25.45 12.71
N SER A 557 -8.01 -24.13 12.89
CA SER A 557 -8.17 -23.48 14.21
C SER A 557 -9.46 -23.91 14.90
N PHE A 558 -10.58 -23.95 14.18
CA PHE A 558 -11.87 -24.28 14.76
C PHE A 558 -12.00 -25.76 15.13
N THR A 559 -11.40 -26.66 14.37
CA THR A 559 -11.49 -28.12 14.59
C THR A 559 -10.53 -28.63 15.65
N GLN A 560 -9.32 -28.07 15.72
CA GLN A 560 -8.27 -28.57 16.63
C GLN A 560 -8.29 -27.93 18.02
N VAL A 561 -8.97 -26.80 18.19
CA VAL A 561 -8.95 -26.02 19.44
C VAL A 561 -10.25 -26.20 20.22
N ARG A 562 -10.11 -26.55 21.51
CA ARG A 562 -11.22 -26.66 22.47
C ARG A 562 -11.93 -25.30 22.62
N SER A 563 -13.23 -25.32 22.91
CA SER A 563 -14.10 -24.12 22.86
C SER A 563 -13.61 -22.90 23.66
N ALA A 564 -12.77 -23.10 24.69
CA ALA A 564 -12.21 -22.03 25.51
C ALA A 564 -11.05 -21.25 24.85
N PHE A 565 -10.28 -21.86 23.94
CA PHE A 565 -9.08 -21.25 23.34
C PHE A 565 -9.26 -20.83 21.87
N ARG A 566 -10.46 -21.05 21.31
CA ARG A 566 -10.76 -20.76 19.89
C ARG A 566 -10.51 -19.29 19.55
N GLN A 567 -10.92 -18.37 20.42
CA GLN A 567 -10.77 -16.93 20.17
C GLN A 567 -9.30 -16.51 20.06
N VAL A 568 -8.42 -17.08 20.88
CA VAL A 568 -6.98 -16.80 20.90
C VAL A 568 -6.31 -17.27 19.63
N VAL A 569 -6.60 -18.51 19.23
CA VAL A 569 -5.97 -19.14 18.08
C VAL A 569 -6.48 -18.51 16.78
N THR A 570 -7.79 -18.23 16.69
CA THR A 570 -8.38 -17.50 15.56
C THR A 570 -7.86 -16.06 15.48
N PHE A 571 -7.66 -15.38 16.62
CA PHE A 571 -7.04 -14.05 16.67
C PHE A 571 -5.60 -14.05 16.13
N MET A 572 -4.77 -14.99 16.58
CA MET A 572 -3.38 -15.11 16.12
C MET A 572 -3.28 -15.44 14.64
N GLN A 573 -4.33 -16.05 14.07
CA GLN A 573 -4.35 -16.42 12.66
C GLN A 573 -4.52 -15.26 11.69
N GLY A 574 -5.16 -14.17 12.11
CA GLY A 574 -5.44 -13.02 11.25
C GLY A 574 -4.47 -11.85 11.36
N ASN A 575 -3.64 -11.77 12.41
CA ASN A 575 -3.21 -10.44 12.89
C ASN A 575 -1.74 -10.32 13.36
N LEU A 576 -0.85 -11.30 13.13
CA LEU A 576 0.57 -11.10 13.43
C LEU A 576 1.26 -10.37 12.26
N MET A 577 1.12 -9.05 12.20
CA MET A 577 1.81 -8.23 11.21
C MET A 577 3.21 -7.88 11.69
N LEU A 578 4.23 -8.22 10.88
CA LEU A 578 5.53 -7.57 10.92
C LEU A 578 5.50 -6.46 9.87
N ASP A 579 5.42 -5.21 10.34
CA ASP A 579 5.49 -4.05 9.48
C ASP A 579 6.91 -3.93 8.91
N THR A 580 7.11 -4.39 7.66
CA THR A 580 8.40 -4.32 6.96
C THR A 580 8.54 -3.07 6.08
N ASN A 581 7.69 -2.05 6.28
CA ASN A 581 7.64 -0.83 5.45
C ASN A 581 8.95 -0.03 5.38
N LYS A 582 9.96 -0.33 6.21
CA LYS A 582 11.31 0.27 6.13
C LYS A 582 12.34 -0.56 5.36
N ALA A 583 11.94 -1.54 4.54
CA ALA A 583 12.88 -2.21 3.65
C ALA A 583 13.22 -1.31 2.44
N PRO A 584 14.51 -0.99 2.20
CA PRO A 584 14.92 -0.11 1.09
C PRO A 584 14.57 -0.68 -0.28
N LYS A 585 14.36 0.23 -1.26
CA LYS A 585 13.85 0.04 -2.65
C LYS A 585 14.47 -1.10 -3.50
N LYS A 586 15.48 -1.84 -3.03
CA LYS A 586 16.28 -2.77 -3.86
C LYS A 586 16.57 -4.14 -3.24
N LYS A 587 15.59 -4.93 -2.76
CA LYS A 587 15.84 -6.38 -2.52
C LYS A 587 14.60 -7.25 -2.70
N ILE A 588 14.18 -7.47 -3.96
CA ILE A 588 13.34 -8.64 -4.35
C ILE A 588 13.90 -9.95 -3.75
N TYR A 589 15.23 -10.05 -3.62
CA TYR A 589 15.94 -11.15 -2.96
C TYR A 589 15.53 -11.39 -1.50
N ILE A 590 15.17 -10.36 -0.72
CA ILE A 590 14.68 -10.56 0.66
C ILE A 590 13.31 -11.24 0.62
N TYR A 591 12.42 -10.84 -0.29
CA TYR A 591 11.09 -11.43 -0.40
C TYR A 591 11.12 -12.87 -0.93
N ILE A 592 12.01 -13.16 -1.88
CA ILE A 592 12.30 -14.52 -2.33
C ILE A 592 12.88 -15.35 -1.17
N CYS A 593 13.83 -14.79 -0.41
CA CYS A 593 14.43 -15.47 0.74
C CYS A 593 13.40 -15.70 1.87
N VAL A 594 12.47 -14.77 2.09
CA VAL A 594 11.34 -14.94 3.00
C VAL A 594 10.37 -16.02 2.48
N CYS A 595 10.05 -16.04 1.18
CA CYS A 595 9.24 -17.10 0.58
C CYS A 595 9.90 -18.48 0.69
N VAL A 596 11.21 -18.57 0.45
CA VAL A 596 12.01 -19.78 0.63
C VAL A 596 12.03 -20.17 2.11
N CYS A 597 12.21 -19.23 3.04
CA CYS A 597 12.12 -19.49 4.47
C CYS A 597 10.73 -19.98 4.89
N VAL A 598 9.65 -19.41 4.36
CA VAL A 598 8.27 -19.87 4.63
C VAL A 598 8.05 -21.27 4.09
N CYS A 599 8.42 -21.53 2.82
CA CYS A 599 8.32 -22.85 2.21
C CYS A 599 9.17 -23.88 2.97
N VAL A 600 10.42 -23.54 3.32
CA VAL A 600 11.33 -24.42 4.08
C VAL A 600 10.81 -24.64 5.50
N CYS A 601 10.34 -23.62 6.21
CA CYS A 601 9.78 -23.77 7.56
C CYS A 601 8.52 -24.63 7.54
N VAL A 602 7.64 -24.43 6.56
CA VAL A 602 6.41 -25.21 6.38
C VAL A 602 6.73 -26.65 5.98
N CYS A 603 7.69 -26.89 5.08
CA CYS A 603 8.15 -28.22 4.68
C CYS A 603 8.88 -28.96 5.81
N VAL A 604 9.78 -28.30 6.54
CA VAL A 604 10.50 -28.86 7.69
C VAL A 604 9.52 -29.20 8.82
N ARG A 605 8.52 -28.34 9.06
CA ARG A 605 7.45 -28.59 10.04
C ARG A 605 6.53 -29.73 9.62
N TYR A 606 6.18 -29.80 8.34
CA TYR A 606 5.42 -30.90 7.75
C TYR A 606 6.16 -32.23 7.96
N PHE A 607 7.48 -32.27 7.73
CA PHE A 607 8.32 -33.43 8.02
C PHE A 607 8.33 -33.77 9.52
N TYR A 608 8.45 -32.77 10.40
CA TYR A 608 8.46 -32.97 11.85
C TYR A 608 7.13 -33.50 12.40
N LEU A 609 6.00 -33.06 11.84
CA LEU A 609 4.66 -33.54 12.22
C LEU A 609 4.37 -34.93 11.66
N TYR A 610 4.73 -35.22 10.40
CA TYR A 610 4.45 -36.52 9.80
C TYR A 610 5.31 -37.64 10.40
N VAL A 611 6.57 -37.34 10.75
CA VAL A 611 7.49 -38.28 11.41
C VAL A 611 7.27 -38.30 12.94
N GLY A 612 6.93 -37.17 13.55
CA GLY A 612 6.75 -37.03 15.00
C GLY A 612 5.41 -37.57 15.53
N ASN A 613 4.29 -37.34 14.82
CA ASN A 613 2.97 -37.75 15.32
C ASN A 613 2.65 -39.24 15.15
N LYS A 614 3.35 -39.98 14.28
CA LYS A 614 3.29 -41.45 14.32
C LYS A 614 3.79 -42.01 15.65
N LYS A 615 4.66 -41.28 16.37
CA LYS A 615 5.13 -41.70 17.70
C LYS A 615 4.26 -41.18 18.85
N SER A 616 3.59 -40.03 18.75
CA SER A 616 2.81 -39.47 19.87
C SER A 616 1.33 -39.89 19.88
N LEU A 617 0.63 -39.91 18.72
CA LEU A 617 -0.78 -40.32 18.67
C LEU A 617 -0.97 -41.82 18.95
N VAL A 618 -0.03 -42.65 18.48
CA VAL A 618 0.01 -44.08 18.82
C VAL A 618 0.21 -44.28 20.32
N THR A 619 1.01 -43.43 20.98
CA THR A 619 1.27 -43.57 22.43
C THR A 619 0.13 -43.07 23.32
N VAL A 620 -0.66 -42.07 22.86
CA VAL A 620 -1.85 -41.59 23.61
C VAL A 620 -3.02 -42.56 23.46
N GLN A 621 -3.27 -43.10 22.26
CA GLN A 621 -4.31 -44.12 22.05
C GLN A 621 -3.99 -45.46 22.75
N ILE A 622 -2.71 -45.87 22.83
CA ILE A 622 -2.31 -47.07 23.59
C ILE A 622 -2.49 -46.88 25.09
N LYS A 623 -2.28 -45.67 25.64
CA LYS A 623 -2.49 -45.40 27.07
C LYS A 623 -3.96 -45.31 27.46
N ASP A 624 -4.79 -44.65 26.65
CA ASP A 624 -6.23 -44.56 26.93
C ASP A 624 -6.94 -45.91 26.69
N GLY A 625 -6.48 -46.71 25.72
CA GLY A 625 -6.93 -48.09 25.53
C GLY A 625 -6.56 -48.99 26.72
N ALA A 626 -5.34 -48.88 27.25
CA ALA A 626 -4.87 -49.67 28.38
C ALA A 626 -5.49 -49.27 29.73
N LEU A 627 -5.88 -48.01 29.93
CA LEU A 627 -6.61 -47.57 31.13
C LEU A 627 -8.10 -47.98 31.09
N SER A 628 -8.71 -48.04 29.90
CA SER A 628 -10.13 -48.46 29.76
C SER A 628 -10.39 -49.97 29.92
N SER A 629 -9.33 -50.78 29.90
CA SER A 629 -9.41 -52.24 30.12
C SER A 629 -9.21 -52.66 31.57
N THR A 630 -8.59 -51.82 32.41
CA THR A 630 -8.34 -52.15 33.83
C THR A 630 -9.45 -51.68 34.77
N GLU A 631 -10.25 -50.69 34.39
CA GLU A 631 -11.42 -50.22 35.17
C GLU A 631 -12.72 -51.00 34.86
N ARG A 632 -12.67 -52.04 34.01
CA ARG A 632 -13.81 -52.92 33.73
C ARG A 632 -13.78 -54.27 34.47
N ASN A 633 -12.74 -54.54 35.26
CA ASN A 633 -12.54 -55.78 36.02
C ASN A 633 -12.09 -55.55 37.47
N LEU A 634 -12.70 -54.56 38.16
CA LEU A 634 -12.57 -54.39 39.61
C LEU A 634 -13.89 -53.91 40.21
#